data_AF-A0A3D9ARQ0-F1
#
_entry.id   AF-A0A3D9ARQ0-F1
#
_cell.length_a   1.000
_cell.length_b   1.000
_cell.length_c   1.000
_cell.angle_alpha   90.00
_cell.angle_beta   90.00
_cell.angle_gamma   90.00
#
_symmetry.space_group_name_H-M   'P 1'
#
loop_
_entity.id
_entity.type
_entity.pdbx_description
1 polymer ?
#
loop_
_entity_poly.entity_id
_entity_poly.type
_entity_poly.pdbx_seq_one_letter_code
_entity_poly.pdbx_strand_id
1 'polypeptide(L)'
;MLPNFAKKIISNLQILRIYYEYSWTSMFWFNDIEKFKDNFEQFIALVDKTSHIDQLELFCNLLTVARSHSEEIENFVTIQNRLYFLLQNKINVSGISTSGLRAKTYLLLNMILDNSSRNENCDYIFDDLTEVVNSSADHLGYPFESILESIKVIGEAFPISNSYDNMYDVLVDEFGKRTSSIYSGRNFLGRAFQKFEADLYEDSIIYLGKSIIKISKNDNEFELILILRLLGNCYRNIGMLWAANNALLSALALSLKSWYSKGTISEKAYHITAELFSNEILLGRVPQLLSLNELIKVLYIHTGIGHKIRQEEKPEFFEMMVAVRFLNSDYNQNLSKLPDLLISHEMWSSSDAVLYLLGYENLILEQEEYNGRSPRDLDEYMKKLANQPLNTQFLYPTTYLSESMMSLNAKILGVNFYIKFKKDKFLLTVSEMILAYFESFLATSLRQILPHSESINIHLEINNNNEVIEIIETDSSKEFTVKIDKTKFFDYNERDNLNKKLLELTVLLIGKNFMFKNHKDYLNKIFENEEVLERIAIVFNHKGFVDDIFTAESKVFLEDWNKIDFKEFPLKVWRKINIEEAPILEKHHEVSRMEMTHNKTKVISVIDNSLWDSARWDGFGYAAQGQYFVGATLHFQDFNAGKKIFQEWKKQYGEGINNEIGIAIIKGINKNNPYWYRVLITPFLDGENRTNGIFTVSSRFHLMESQNPNNLLQIIKAFENFGFLPLLPATTATGAFELDSNSLIKIKNLSVKNAWEIDINDIEQVAILEDDEVVIPVGVKEVPVLKVIERKKNK
;
A
#
# COMPACT_ATOMS: atom_id res chain seq x y z
N MET A 1 -9.87 -45.54 -18.10
CA MET A 1 -9.09 -45.28 -16.86
C MET A 1 -9.34 -43.88 -16.30
N LEU A 2 -9.38 -42.81 -17.12
CA LEU A 2 -9.71 -41.44 -16.71
C LEU A 2 -11.09 -41.21 -16.05
N PRO A 3 -12.21 -41.82 -16.48
CA PRO A 3 -13.52 -41.59 -15.85
C PRO A 3 -13.61 -42.02 -14.38
N ASN A 4 -12.85 -43.04 -13.99
CA ASN A 4 -12.73 -43.47 -12.59
C ASN A 4 -11.83 -42.55 -11.75
N PHE A 5 -10.98 -41.74 -12.41
CA PHE A 5 -10.16 -40.73 -11.75
C PHE A 5 -10.96 -39.46 -11.48
N ALA A 6 -11.81 -39.04 -12.42
CA ALA A 6 -12.72 -37.90 -12.26
C ALA A 6 -13.67 -38.07 -11.06
N LYS A 7 -14.15 -39.29 -10.80
CA LYS A 7 -15.01 -39.61 -9.63
C LYS A 7 -14.32 -39.48 -8.27
N LYS A 8 -12.98 -39.35 -8.23
CA LYS A 8 -12.21 -39.10 -6.99
C LYS A 8 -11.89 -37.62 -6.77
N ILE A 9 -12.22 -36.75 -7.72
CA ILE A 9 -11.95 -35.31 -7.67
C ILE A 9 -13.18 -34.60 -7.09
N ILE A 10 -12.98 -33.72 -6.10
CA ILE A 10 -14.07 -33.04 -5.38
C ILE A 10 -14.53 -31.76 -6.15
N SER A 11 -13.73 -31.25 -7.08
CA SER A 11 -14.01 -30.01 -7.81
C SER A 11 -14.80 -30.25 -9.11
N ASN A 12 -16.05 -29.79 -9.17
CA ASN A 12 -16.89 -29.81 -10.37
C ASN A 12 -16.22 -29.14 -11.58
N LEU A 13 -15.43 -28.09 -11.35
CA LEU A 13 -14.74 -27.36 -12.40
C LEU A 13 -13.62 -28.19 -13.05
N GLN A 14 -12.89 -28.98 -12.26
CA GLN A 14 -11.88 -29.90 -12.79
C GLN A 14 -12.52 -31.08 -13.53
N ILE A 15 -13.64 -31.60 -13.01
CA ILE A 15 -14.40 -32.66 -13.69
C ILE A 15 -14.89 -32.17 -15.06
N LEU A 16 -15.46 -30.96 -15.13
CA LEU A 16 -15.91 -30.33 -16.37
C LEU A 16 -14.79 -30.26 -17.41
N ARG A 17 -13.57 -29.89 -17.00
CA ARG A 17 -12.40 -29.87 -17.89
C ARG A 17 -11.98 -31.24 -18.38
N ILE A 18 -12.01 -32.25 -17.51
CA ILE A 18 -11.68 -33.62 -17.91
C ILE A 18 -12.64 -34.07 -19.02
N TYR A 19 -13.93 -33.80 -18.86
CA TYR A 19 -14.90 -34.13 -19.91
C TYR A 19 -14.68 -33.32 -21.18
N TYR A 20 -14.36 -32.02 -21.10
CA TYR A 20 -14.01 -31.21 -22.26
C TYR A 20 -12.81 -31.77 -23.05
N GLU A 21 -11.68 -31.97 -22.37
CA GLU A 21 -10.46 -32.49 -22.99
C GLU A 21 -10.66 -33.90 -23.54
N TYR A 22 -11.47 -34.71 -22.85
CA TYR A 22 -11.76 -36.07 -23.30
C TYR A 22 -12.70 -36.08 -24.51
N SER A 23 -13.71 -35.20 -24.57
CA SER A 23 -14.51 -34.99 -25.77
C SER A 23 -13.62 -34.58 -26.95
N TRP A 24 -12.77 -33.57 -26.76
CA TRP A 24 -11.85 -33.10 -27.80
C TRP A 24 -10.91 -34.21 -28.29
N THR A 25 -10.31 -34.95 -27.36
CA THR A 25 -9.39 -36.05 -27.67
C THR A 25 -10.10 -37.18 -28.40
N SER A 26 -11.30 -37.56 -27.95
CA SER A 26 -12.10 -38.63 -28.58
C SER A 26 -12.40 -38.29 -30.04
N MET A 27 -12.76 -37.04 -30.30
CA MET A 27 -13.10 -36.60 -31.65
C MET A 27 -11.87 -36.49 -32.55
N PHE A 28 -10.86 -35.69 -32.18
CA PHE A 28 -9.78 -35.32 -33.10
C PHE A 28 -8.63 -36.33 -33.17
N TRP A 29 -8.43 -37.17 -32.16
CA TRP A 29 -7.34 -38.16 -32.14
C TRP A 29 -7.83 -39.58 -32.43
N PHE A 30 -9.06 -39.90 -32.05
CA PHE A 30 -9.60 -41.25 -32.16
C PHE A 30 -10.79 -41.38 -33.11
N ASN A 31 -11.37 -40.27 -33.59
CA ASN A 31 -12.61 -40.24 -34.37
C ASN A 31 -13.74 -41.08 -33.71
N ASP A 32 -13.80 -41.07 -32.38
CA ASP A 32 -14.75 -41.86 -31.59
C ASP A 32 -15.93 -40.98 -31.16
N ILE A 33 -16.95 -40.94 -32.03
CA ILE A 33 -18.12 -40.08 -31.86
C ILE A 33 -19.02 -40.51 -30.69
N GLU A 34 -19.12 -41.81 -30.40
CA GLU A 34 -19.90 -42.31 -29.27
C GLU A 34 -19.27 -41.87 -27.95
N LYS A 35 -17.93 -41.98 -27.82
CA LYS A 35 -17.24 -41.41 -26.65
C LYS A 35 -17.33 -39.89 -26.59
N PHE A 36 -17.33 -39.21 -27.73
CA PHE A 36 -17.55 -37.76 -27.75
C PHE A 36 -18.91 -37.41 -27.15
N LYS A 37 -20.00 -38.08 -27.59
CA LYS A 37 -21.37 -37.88 -27.08
C LYS A 37 -21.44 -38.11 -25.58
N ASP A 38 -20.97 -39.27 -25.12
CA ASP A 38 -20.97 -39.63 -23.69
C ASP A 38 -20.32 -38.53 -22.84
N ASN A 39 -19.10 -38.12 -23.21
CA ASN A 39 -18.37 -37.10 -22.47
C ASN A 39 -19.01 -35.71 -22.60
N PHE A 40 -19.59 -35.38 -23.76
CA PHE A 40 -20.23 -34.10 -23.99
C PHE A 40 -21.51 -33.95 -23.15
N GLU A 41 -22.31 -35.01 -23.01
CA GLU A 41 -23.46 -35.03 -22.11
C GLU A 41 -23.03 -34.80 -20.64
N GLN A 42 -21.96 -35.47 -20.20
CA GLN A 42 -21.42 -35.27 -18.86
C GLN A 42 -20.89 -33.84 -18.66
N PHE A 43 -20.28 -33.23 -19.69
CA PHE A 43 -19.87 -31.83 -19.67
C PHE A 43 -21.09 -30.91 -19.51
N ILE A 44 -22.14 -31.10 -20.32
CA ILE A 44 -23.36 -30.27 -20.31
C ILE A 44 -24.06 -30.32 -18.94
N ALA A 45 -24.04 -31.48 -18.28
CA ALA A 45 -24.62 -31.66 -16.95
C ALA A 45 -23.97 -30.79 -15.87
N LEU A 46 -22.72 -30.36 -16.09
CA LEU A 46 -21.93 -29.56 -15.14
C LEU A 46 -21.97 -28.05 -15.41
N VAL A 47 -22.58 -27.63 -16.52
CA VAL A 47 -22.71 -26.21 -16.89
C VAL A 47 -24.11 -25.69 -16.53
N ASP A 48 -24.17 -24.55 -15.84
CA ASP A 48 -25.40 -23.90 -15.42
C ASP A 48 -25.34 -22.35 -15.52
N LYS A 49 -26.36 -21.67 -14.99
CA LYS A 49 -26.48 -20.19 -15.04
C LYS A 49 -25.37 -19.47 -14.27
N THR A 50 -24.76 -20.12 -13.30
CA THR A 50 -23.67 -19.58 -12.48
C THR A 50 -22.29 -19.80 -13.09
N SER A 51 -22.20 -20.61 -14.16
CA SER A 51 -20.95 -20.91 -14.84
C SER A 51 -20.19 -19.66 -15.30
N HIS A 52 -18.86 -19.74 -15.22
CA HIS A 52 -17.95 -18.69 -15.68
C HIS A 52 -17.97 -18.59 -17.21
N ILE A 53 -17.68 -17.41 -17.76
CA ILE A 53 -17.71 -17.20 -19.22
C ILE A 53 -16.75 -18.13 -19.96
N ASP A 54 -15.59 -18.45 -19.38
CA ASP A 54 -14.63 -19.39 -19.97
C ASP A 54 -15.23 -20.81 -20.10
N GLN A 55 -16.13 -21.22 -19.19
CA GLN A 55 -16.80 -22.52 -19.30
C GLN A 55 -17.84 -22.52 -20.44
N LEU A 56 -18.53 -21.39 -20.64
CA LEU A 56 -19.46 -21.24 -21.75
C LEU A 56 -18.73 -21.17 -23.10
N GLU A 57 -17.51 -20.63 -23.14
CA GLU A 57 -16.64 -20.70 -24.31
C GLU A 57 -16.28 -22.15 -24.67
N LEU A 58 -15.88 -22.96 -23.68
CA LEU A 58 -15.64 -24.39 -23.89
C LEU A 58 -16.88 -25.11 -24.45
N PHE A 59 -18.06 -24.74 -23.96
CA PHE A 59 -19.32 -25.25 -24.50
C PHE A 59 -19.53 -24.82 -25.95
N CYS A 60 -19.28 -23.55 -26.29
CA CYS A 60 -19.34 -23.08 -27.69
C CYS A 60 -18.41 -23.89 -28.60
N ASN A 61 -17.19 -24.18 -28.13
CA ASN A 61 -16.20 -24.96 -28.88
C ASN A 61 -16.69 -26.40 -29.11
N LEU A 62 -17.19 -27.09 -28.08
CA LEU A 62 -17.74 -28.44 -28.22
C LEU A 62 -19.01 -28.46 -29.09
N LEU A 63 -19.87 -27.43 -28.98
CA LEU A 63 -21.04 -27.32 -29.84
C LEU A 63 -20.64 -27.13 -31.31
N THR A 64 -19.58 -26.38 -31.57
CA THR A 64 -19.04 -26.20 -32.93
C THR A 64 -18.56 -27.53 -33.53
N VAL A 65 -17.91 -28.38 -32.72
CA VAL A 65 -17.55 -29.75 -33.14
C VAL A 65 -18.78 -30.62 -33.37
N ALA A 66 -19.76 -30.53 -32.47
CA ALA A 66 -21.02 -31.25 -32.56
C ALA A 66 -21.84 -30.88 -33.80
N ARG A 67 -21.79 -29.62 -34.27
CA ARG A 67 -22.46 -29.15 -35.50
C ARG A 67 -22.07 -29.99 -36.71
N SER A 68 -20.80 -30.35 -36.84
CA SER A 68 -20.31 -31.17 -37.96
C SER A 68 -20.87 -32.59 -37.98
N HIS A 69 -21.50 -33.03 -36.88
CA HIS A 69 -22.10 -34.36 -36.72
C HIS A 69 -23.52 -34.27 -36.16
N SER A 70 -24.25 -33.20 -36.49
CA SER A 70 -25.56 -32.91 -35.91
C SER A 70 -26.60 -34.01 -36.15
N GLU A 71 -26.47 -34.79 -37.23
CA GLU A 71 -27.36 -35.91 -37.54
C GLU A 71 -27.13 -37.12 -36.61
N GLU A 72 -25.93 -37.26 -36.07
CA GLU A 72 -25.55 -38.38 -35.20
C GLU A 72 -25.83 -38.07 -33.71
N ILE A 73 -26.00 -36.79 -33.35
CA ILE A 73 -26.20 -36.35 -31.96
C ILE A 73 -27.69 -36.20 -31.67
N GLU A 74 -28.22 -37.09 -30.84
CA GLU A 74 -29.59 -36.99 -30.34
C GLU A 74 -29.78 -35.67 -29.58
N ASN A 75 -30.93 -35.02 -29.78
CA ASN A 75 -31.30 -33.77 -29.11
C ASN A 75 -30.36 -32.57 -29.34
N PHE A 76 -29.61 -32.53 -30.46
CA PHE A 76 -28.71 -31.42 -30.80
C PHE A 76 -29.36 -30.04 -30.63
N VAL A 77 -30.59 -29.86 -31.15
CA VAL A 77 -31.35 -28.61 -31.05
C VAL A 77 -31.62 -28.21 -29.59
N THR A 78 -31.90 -29.18 -28.72
CA THR A 78 -32.12 -28.93 -27.29
C THR A 78 -30.84 -28.47 -26.60
N ILE A 79 -29.70 -29.07 -26.94
CA ILE A 79 -28.37 -28.70 -26.42
C ILE A 79 -28.01 -27.28 -26.87
N GLN A 80 -28.23 -26.97 -28.14
CA GLN A 80 -28.04 -25.65 -28.72
C GLN A 80 -28.88 -24.58 -28.01
N ASN A 81 -30.18 -24.82 -27.84
CA ASN A 81 -31.08 -23.90 -27.13
C ASN A 81 -30.65 -23.69 -25.67
N ARG A 82 -30.11 -24.73 -25.02
CA ARG A 82 -29.54 -24.61 -23.67
C ARG A 82 -28.35 -23.66 -23.65
N LEU A 83 -27.39 -23.78 -24.58
CA LEU A 83 -26.26 -22.85 -24.67
C LEU A 83 -26.74 -21.40 -24.88
N TYR A 84 -27.69 -21.19 -25.78
CA TYR A 84 -28.19 -19.83 -26.09
C TYR A 84 -28.88 -19.20 -24.90
N PHE A 85 -29.67 -19.99 -24.18
CA PHE A 85 -30.28 -19.55 -22.93
C PHE A 85 -29.23 -19.16 -21.87
N LEU A 86 -28.16 -19.94 -21.74
CA LEU A 86 -27.07 -19.65 -20.78
C LEU A 86 -26.29 -18.39 -21.16
N LEU A 87 -25.94 -18.22 -22.44
CA LEU A 87 -25.27 -17.02 -22.95
C LEU A 87 -26.17 -15.79 -22.76
N GLN A 88 -27.45 -15.87 -23.12
CA GLN A 88 -28.42 -14.78 -22.93
C GLN A 88 -28.58 -14.42 -21.46
N ASN A 89 -28.64 -15.42 -20.57
CA ASN A 89 -28.67 -15.18 -19.14
C ASN A 89 -27.41 -14.43 -18.66
N LYS A 90 -26.24 -14.81 -19.16
CA LYS A 90 -24.97 -14.15 -18.83
C LYS A 90 -24.94 -12.70 -19.31
N ILE A 91 -25.45 -12.43 -20.51
CA ILE A 91 -25.61 -11.06 -21.05
C ILE A 91 -26.51 -10.23 -20.13
N ASN A 92 -27.67 -10.76 -19.75
CA ASN A 92 -28.64 -10.04 -18.92
C ASN A 92 -28.11 -9.74 -17.51
N VAL A 93 -27.31 -10.65 -16.93
CA VAL A 93 -26.72 -10.48 -15.59
C VAL A 93 -25.49 -9.57 -15.62
N SER A 94 -24.66 -9.69 -16.65
CA SER A 94 -23.33 -9.06 -16.69
C SER A 94 -23.31 -7.75 -17.49
N GLY A 95 -24.37 -7.45 -18.25
CA GLY A 95 -24.53 -6.22 -19.02
C GLY A 95 -23.35 -5.95 -19.96
N ILE A 96 -22.83 -4.72 -19.90
CA ILE A 96 -21.69 -4.24 -20.70
C ILE A 96 -20.31 -4.66 -20.14
N SER A 97 -20.24 -5.48 -19.09
CA SER A 97 -18.95 -5.97 -18.60
C SER A 97 -18.25 -6.88 -19.63
N THR A 98 -16.94 -7.12 -19.46
CA THR A 98 -16.15 -7.98 -20.36
C THR A 98 -16.77 -9.38 -20.52
N SER A 99 -17.31 -9.96 -19.44
CA SER A 99 -17.97 -11.27 -19.50
C SER A 99 -19.30 -11.23 -20.23
N GLY A 100 -20.08 -10.15 -20.11
CA GLY A 100 -21.31 -9.91 -20.85
C GLY A 100 -21.08 -9.71 -22.35
N LEU A 101 -20.08 -8.88 -22.70
CA LEU A 101 -19.67 -8.66 -24.09
C LEU A 101 -19.12 -9.94 -24.74
N ARG A 102 -18.30 -10.72 -24.03
CA ARG A 102 -17.85 -12.06 -24.49
C ARG A 102 -19.04 -13.00 -24.71
N ALA A 103 -20.02 -13.02 -23.80
CA ALA A 103 -21.23 -13.83 -23.97
C ALA A 103 -22.04 -13.41 -25.21
N LYS A 104 -22.23 -12.10 -25.44
CA LYS A 104 -22.90 -11.57 -26.64
C LYS A 104 -22.13 -11.98 -27.90
N THR A 105 -20.80 -11.87 -27.87
CA THR A 105 -19.92 -12.30 -28.98
C THR A 105 -20.10 -13.78 -29.31
N TYR A 106 -19.98 -14.67 -28.33
CA TYR A 106 -20.12 -16.12 -28.55
C TYR A 106 -21.52 -16.50 -29.02
N LEU A 107 -22.56 -15.81 -28.55
CA LEU A 107 -23.93 -15.99 -29.04
C LEU A 107 -24.04 -15.62 -30.52
N LEU A 108 -23.57 -14.42 -30.90
CA LEU A 108 -23.60 -13.93 -32.27
C LEU A 108 -22.78 -14.83 -33.21
N LEU A 109 -21.58 -15.26 -32.80
CA LEU A 109 -20.76 -16.20 -33.58
C LEU A 109 -21.48 -17.53 -33.84
N ASN A 110 -22.16 -18.09 -32.84
CA ASN A 110 -22.94 -19.31 -33.04
C ASN A 110 -24.17 -19.07 -33.94
N MET A 111 -24.82 -17.91 -33.84
CA MET A 111 -25.93 -17.55 -34.72
C MET A 111 -25.48 -17.39 -36.18
N ILE A 112 -24.28 -16.85 -36.42
CA ILE A 112 -23.68 -16.79 -37.76
C ILE A 112 -23.50 -18.20 -38.32
N LEU A 113 -22.98 -19.14 -37.53
CA LEU A 113 -22.82 -20.54 -37.95
C LEU A 113 -24.17 -21.20 -38.26
N ASP A 114 -25.21 -20.93 -37.47
CA ASP A 114 -26.57 -21.43 -37.74
C ASP A 114 -27.15 -20.88 -39.03
N ASN A 115 -27.18 -19.57 -39.18
CA ASN A 115 -27.76 -18.91 -40.34
C ASN A 115 -27.00 -19.27 -41.61
N SER A 116 -25.66 -19.36 -41.53
CA SER A 116 -24.82 -19.83 -42.63
C SER A 116 -25.20 -21.25 -43.07
N SER A 117 -25.41 -22.18 -42.14
CA SER A 117 -25.84 -23.55 -42.48
C SER A 117 -27.21 -23.62 -43.17
N ARG A 118 -28.06 -22.60 -42.97
CA ARG A 118 -29.41 -22.49 -43.54
C ARG A 118 -29.46 -21.58 -44.77
N ASN A 119 -28.34 -20.98 -45.19
CA ASN A 119 -28.27 -19.92 -46.19
C ASN A 119 -29.20 -18.71 -45.88
N GLU A 120 -29.32 -18.36 -44.60
CA GLU A 120 -30.06 -17.19 -44.12
C GLU A 120 -29.16 -15.94 -44.07
N ASN A 121 -29.76 -14.75 -44.10
CA ASN A 121 -29.01 -13.49 -44.01
C ASN A 121 -28.36 -13.34 -42.61
N CYS A 122 -27.09 -12.94 -42.57
CA CYS A 122 -26.32 -12.66 -41.36
C CYS A 122 -25.98 -11.17 -41.17
N ASP A 123 -26.35 -10.27 -42.10
CA ASP A 123 -25.96 -8.85 -42.07
C ASP A 123 -26.28 -8.18 -40.73
N TYR A 124 -27.49 -8.38 -40.20
CA TYR A 124 -27.90 -7.84 -38.90
C TYR A 124 -27.06 -8.38 -37.73
N ILE A 125 -26.55 -9.61 -37.84
CA ILE A 125 -25.69 -10.23 -36.81
C ILE A 125 -24.29 -9.60 -36.87
N PHE A 126 -23.78 -9.31 -38.06
CA PHE A 126 -22.51 -8.60 -38.24
C PHE A 126 -22.59 -7.15 -37.74
N ASP A 127 -23.72 -6.47 -37.97
CA ASP A 127 -23.96 -5.13 -37.42
C ASP A 127 -23.97 -5.15 -35.88
N ASP A 128 -24.68 -6.12 -35.27
CA ASP A 128 -24.68 -6.33 -33.82
C ASP A 128 -23.28 -6.66 -33.27
N LEU A 129 -22.50 -7.46 -34.00
CA LEU A 129 -21.14 -7.80 -33.61
C LEU A 129 -20.22 -6.58 -33.69
N THR A 130 -20.42 -5.71 -34.68
CA THR A 130 -19.71 -4.43 -34.80
C THR A 130 -19.97 -3.53 -33.60
N GLU A 131 -21.22 -3.46 -33.13
CA GLU A 131 -21.57 -2.72 -31.91
C GLU A 131 -20.84 -3.28 -30.69
N VAL A 132 -20.75 -4.62 -30.57
CA VAL A 132 -20.03 -5.27 -29.47
C VAL A 132 -18.54 -4.96 -29.50
N VAL A 133 -17.92 -5.02 -30.68
CA VAL A 133 -16.50 -4.71 -30.90
C VAL A 133 -16.19 -3.26 -30.51
N ASN A 134 -17.03 -2.32 -30.93
CA ASN A 134 -16.88 -0.91 -30.54
C ASN A 134 -17.06 -0.72 -29.03
N SER A 135 -18.00 -1.43 -28.42
CA SER A 135 -18.24 -1.37 -26.97
C SER A 135 -17.12 -2.02 -26.16
N SER A 136 -16.37 -2.97 -26.76
CA SER A 136 -15.28 -3.68 -26.09
C SER A 136 -13.90 -3.04 -26.26
N ALA A 137 -13.79 -1.93 -27.02
CA ALA A 137 -12.52 -1.28 -27.35
C ALA A 137 -11.65 -0.98 -26.10
N ASP A 138 -12.27 -0.47 -25.02
CA ASP A 138 -11.59 -0.13 -23.77
C ASP A 138 -11.62 -1.24 -22.71
N HIS A 139 -12.24 -2.38 -23.00
CA HIS A 139 -12.31 -3.50 -22.06
C HIS A 139 -11.01 -4.32 -22.05
N LEU A 140 -10.44 -4.49 -20.85
CA LEU A 140 -9.30 -5.37 -20.61
C LEU A 140 -9.75 -6.84 -20.69
N GLY A 141 -8.96 -7.68 -21.36
CA GLY A 141 -9.20 -9.14 -21.44
C GLY A 141 -10.34 -9.59 -22.36
N TYR A 142 -10.79 -8.75 -23.30
CA TYR A 142 -11.66 -9.18 -24.39
C TYR A 142 -10.82 -9.81 -25.52
N PRO A 143 -11.18 -11.00 -26.05
CA PRO A 143 -10.28 -11.82 -26.87
C PRO A 143 -10.32 -11.42 -28.37
N PHE A 144 -9.90 -10.19 -28.69
CA PHE A 144 -9.92 -9.65 -30.06
C PHE A 144 -9.19 -10.54 -31.09
N GLU A 145 -8.02 -11.08 -30.72
CA GLU A 145 -7.23 -11.94 -31.60
C GLU A 145 -8.00 -13.21 -31.97
N SER A 146 -8.53 -13.93 -30.97
CA SER A 146 -9.32 -15.15 -31.18
C SER A 146 -10.59 -14.90 -31.99
N ILE A 147 -11.24 -13.76 -31.78
CA ILE A 147 -12.44 -13.36 -32.54
C ILE A 147 -12.07 -13.04 -33.98
N LEU A 148 -11.00 -12.28 -34.21
CA LEU A 148 -10.52 -11.96 -35.56
C LEU A 148 -10.18 -13.23 -36.34
N GLU A 149 -9.50 -14.20 -35.72
CA GLU A 149 -9.21 -15.50 -36.35
C GLU A 149 -10.50 -16.29 -36.65
N SER A 150 -11.47 -16.29 -35.74
CA SER A 150 -12.77 -16.94 -35.96
C SER A 150 -13.53 -16.30 -37.13
N ILE A 151 -13.54 -14.97 -37.21
CA ILE A 151 -14.20 -14.20 -38.27
C ILE A 151 -13.51 -14.38 -39.63
N LYS A 152 -12.18 -14.48 -39.67
CA LYS A 152 -11.43 -14.82 -40.89
C LYS A 152 -11.87 -16.15 -41.49
N VAL A 153 -12.02 -17.18 -40.64
CA VAL A 153 -12.45 -18.52 -41.08
C VAL A 153 -13.87 -18.48 -41.66
N ILE A 154 -14.77 -17.72 -41.06
CA ILE A 154 -16.18 -17.64 -41.51
C ILE A 154 -16.32 -16.78 -42.78
N GLY A 155 -15.39 -15.86 -43.04
CA GLY A 155 -15.44 -14.91 -44.16
C GLY A 155 -15.57 -15.53 -45.54
N GLU A 156 -15.03 -16.73 -45.75
CA GLU A 156 -15.14 -17.46 -47.03
C GLU A 156 -16.61 -17.66 -47.45
N ALA A 157 -17.54 -17.74 -46.50
CA ALA A 157 -18.97 -17.92 -46.76
C ALA A 157 -19.71 -16.61 -47.11
N PHE A 158 -19.10 -15.43 -46.90
CA PHE A 158 -19.76 -14.12 -47.01
C PHE A 158 -19.06 -13.12 -47.95
N PRO A 159 -18.69 -13.49 -49.20
CA PRO A 159 -17.84 -12.65 -50.06
C PRO A 159 -18.52 -11.37 -50.64
N ILE A 160 -19.81 -11.15 -50.36
CA ILE A 160 -20.60 -10.02 -50.92
C ILE A 160 -21.29 -9.22 -49.80
N SER A 161 -21.09 -9.56 -48.52
CA SER A 161 -21.77 -8.88 -47.41
C SER A 161 -20.99 -7.62 -47.02
N ASN A 162 -21.58 -6.44 -47.28
CA ASN A 162 -20.99 -5.17 -46.83
C ASN A 162 -20.97 -5.05 -45.30
N SER A 163 -21.92 -5.67 -44.59
CA SER A 163 -21.94 -5.69 -43.12
C SER A 163 -20.80 -6.54 -42.57
N TYR A 164 -20.47 -7.66 -43.22
CA TYR A 164 -19.27 -8.43 -42.89
C TYR A 164 -18.00 -7.60 -43.11
N ASP A 165 -17.86 -6.95 -44.27
CA ASP A 165 -16.66 -6.16 -44.60
C ASP A 165 -16.46 -5.01 -43.60
N ASN A 166 -17.53 -4.28 -43.25
CA ASN A 166 -17.46 -3.21 -42.24
C ASN A 166 -17.08 -3.75 -40.86
N MET A 167 -17.68 -4.87 -40.44
CA MET A 167 -17.36 -5.52 -39.16
C MET A 167 -15.90 -6.00 -39.11
N TYR A 168 -15.40 -6.56 -40.22
CA TYR A 168 -14.02 -6.99 -40.38
C TYR A 168 -13.05 -5.81 -40.30
N ASP A 169 -13.33 -4.72 -41.02
CA ASP A 169 -12.51 -3.50 -41.00
C ASP A 169 -12.42 -2.91 -39.58
N VAL A 170 -13.55 -2.80 -38.87
CA VAL A 170 -13.58 -2.32 -37.48
C VAL A 170 -12.77 -3.23 -36.55
N LEU A 171 -12.89 -4.55 -36.69
CA LEU A 171 -12.09 -5.52 -35.92
C LEU A 171 -10.59 -5.39 -36.20
N VAL A 172 -10.19 -5.24 -37.48
CA VAL A 172 -8.79 -5.08 -37.89
C VAL A 172 -8.21 -3.77 -37.35
N ASP A 173 -8.97 -2.68 -37.42
CA ASP A 173 -8.56 -1.37 -36.90
C ASP A 173 -8.36 -1.41 -35.38
N GLU A 174 -9.30 -1.98 -34.63
CA GLU A 174 -9.18 -2.15 -33.18
C GLU A 174 -8.02 -3.09 -32.80
N PHE A 175 -7.85 -4.18 -33.53
CA PHE A 175 -6.70 -5.07 -33.37
C PHE A 175 -5.38 -4.33 -33.60
N GLY A 176 -5.27 -3.53 -34.67
CA GLY A 176 -4.08 -2.74 -35.00
C GLY A 176 -3.72 -1.71 -33.92
N LYS A 177 -4.71 -0.98 -33.39
CA LYS A 177 -4.53 -0.05 -32.25
C LYS A 177 -3.97 -0.78 -31.03
N ARG A 178 -4.50 -1.97 -30.74
CA ARG A 178 -4.08 -2.81 -29.61
C ARG A 178 -2.67 -3.36 -29.78
N THR A 179 -2.31 -3.85 -30.97
CA THR A 179 -0.94 -4.32 -31.26
C THR A 179 0.09 -3.19 -31.11
N SER A 180 -0.23 -2.00 -31.60
CA SER A 180 0.63 -0.81 -31.43
C SER A 180 0.82 -0.45 -29.95
N SER A 181 -0.27 -0.46 -29.17
CA SER A 181 -0.22 -0.25 -27.72
C SER A 181 0.68 -1.28 -27.02
N ILE A 182 0.57 -2.58 -27.34
CA ILE A 182 1.45 -3.63 -26.77
C ILE A 182 2.91 -3.34 -27.10
N TYR A 183 3.22 -3.02 -28.35
CA TYR A 183 4.59 -2.78 -28.77
C TYR A 183 5.22 -1.61 -27.99
N SER A 184 4.47 -0.52 -27.82
CA SER A 184 4.88 0.58 -26.94
C SER A 184 5.04 0.12 -25.49
N GLY A 185 4.10 -0.68 -24.97
CA GLY A 185 4.15 -1.24 -23.63
C GLY A 185 5.40 -2.07 -23.37
N ARG A 186 5.79 -2.93 -24.32
CA ARG A 186 7.01 -3.76 -24.27
C ARG A 186 8.29 -2.93 -24.29
N ASN A 187 8.32 -1.84 -25.08
CA ASN A 187 9.46 -0.92 -25.07
C ASN A 187 9.62 -0.24 -23.71
N PHE A 188 8.51 0.19 -23.08
CA PHE A 188 8.55 0.73 -21.73
C PHE A 188 8.95 -0.32 -20.69
N LEU A 189 8.48 -1.56 -20.81
CA LEU A 189 8.91 -2.66 -19.95
C LEU A 189 10.42 -2.91 -20.06
N GLY A 190 10.96 -2.92 -21.29
CA GLY A 190 12.40 -3.04 -21.52
C GLY A 190 13.19 -1.90 -20.86
N ARG A 191 12.68 -0.67 -20.93
CA ARG A 191 13.30 0.49 -20.26
C ARG A 191 13.20 0.41 -18.73
N ALA A 192 12.06 -0.03 -18.20
CA ALA A 192 11.88 -0.27 -16.79
C ALA A 192 12.88 -1.32 -16.27
N PHE A 193 13.05 -2.43 -17.00
CA PHE A 193 13.99 -3.48 -16.62
C PHE A 193 15.43 -2.95 -16.55
N GLN A 194 15.87 -2.14 -17.52
CA GLN A 194 17.19 -1.49 -17.46
C GLN A 194 17.37 -0.60 -16.24
N LYS A 195 16.31 0.10 -15.82
CA LYS A 195 16.32 0.96 -14.63
C LYS A 195 16.33 0.15 -13.34
N PHE A 196 15.56 -0.95 -13.31
CA PHE A 196 15.53 -1.89 -12.22
C PHE A 196 16.91 -2.52 -11.96
N GLU A 197 17.58 -3.02 -13.00
CA GLU A 197 18.94 -3.60 -12.90
C GLU A 197 20.00 -2.58 -12.47
N ALA A 198 19.71 -1.28 -12.63
CA ALA A 198 20.56 -0.19 -12.19
C ALA A 198 20.19 0.38 -10.81
N ASP A 199 19.35 -0.32 -10.04
CA ASP A 199 18.81 0.09 -8.72
C ASP A 199 18.06 1.44 -8.74
N LEU A 200 17.59 1.88 -9.92
CA LEU A 200 16.81 3.10 -10.09
C LEU A 200 15.30 2.80 -9.97
N TYR A 201 14.90 2.34 -8.79
CA TYR A 201 13.55 1.82 -8.54
C TYR A 201 12.43 2.86 -8.76
N GLU A 202 12.59 4.11 -8.34
CA GLU A 202 11.61 5.20 -8.62
C GLU A 202 11.39 5.40 -10.12
N ASP A 203 12.48 5.46 -10.90
CA ASP A 203 12.41 5.61 -12.35
C ASP A 203 11.76 4.38 -12.99
N SER A 204 12.08 3.18 -12.51
CA SER A 204 11.49 1.93 -12.99
C SER A 204 9.97 1.93 -12.79
N ILE A 205 9.47 2.37 -11.63
CA ILE A 205 8.04 2.49 -11.33
C ILE A 205 7.32 3.37 -12.37
N ILE A 206 7.94 4.47 -12.81
CA ILE A 206 7.36 5.35 -13.84
C ILE A 206 7.15 4.57 -15.15
N TYR A 207 8.18 3.88 -15.64
CA TYR A 207 8.09 3.14 -16.90
C TYR A 207 7.20 1.89 -16.81
N LEU A 208 7.16 1.22 -15.65
CA LEU A 208 6.23 0.12 -15.40
C LEU A 208 4.77 0.62 -15.39
N GLY A 209 4.52 1.79 -14.80
CA GLY A 209 3.21 2.45 -14.84
C GLY A 209 2.71 2.68 -16.27
N LYS A 210 3.57 3.20 -17.15
CA LYS A 210 3.24 3.39 -18.59
C LYS A 210 3.04 2.09 -19.37
N SER A 211 3.58 0.99 -18.85
CA SER A 211 3.54 -0.31 -19.50
C SER A 211 2.27 -1.11 -19.12
N ILE A 212 1.82 -0.98 -17.86
CA ILE A 212 0.79 -1.86 -17.29
C ILE A 212 -0.54 -1.81 -18.03
N ILE A 213 -1.08 -0.62 -18.32
CA ILE A 213 -2.36 -0.48 -19.03
C ILE A 213 -2.21 -0.89 -20.50
N LYS A 214 -1.07 -0.57 -21.11
CA LYS A 214 -0.82 -0.90 -22.52
C LYS A 214 -0.76 -2.41 -22.76
N ILE A 215 -0.21 -3.16 -21.80
CA ILE A 215 -0.09 -4.62 -21.86
C ILE A 215 -1.38 -5.31 -21.38
N SER A 216 -2.07 -4.76 -20.37
CA SER A 216 -3.30 -5.38 -19.82
C SER A 216 -4.48 -5.40 -20.81
N LYS A 217 -4.41 -4.62 -21.89
CA LYS A 217 -5.45 -4.61 -22.93
C LYS A 217 -5.64 -5.98 -23.59
N ASN A 218 -4.63 -6.84 -23.66
CA ASN A 218 -4.72 -8.15 -24.35
C ASN A 218 -4.50 -9.34 -23.42
N ASP A 219 -4.64 -10.55 -23.96
CA ASP A 219 -4.48 -11.84 -23.26
C ASP A 219 -3.01 -12.18 -22.88
N ASN A 220 -2.13 -11.18 -22.78
CA ASN A 220 -0.71 -11.33 -22.41
C ASN A 220 -0.53 -11.45 -20.89
N GLU A 221 -1.16 -12.46 -20.29
CA GLU A 221 -1.13 -12.70 -18.83
C GLU A 221 0.30 -12.81 -18.28
N PHE A 222 1.21 -13.42 -19.04
CA PHE A 222 2.62 -13.57 -18.64
C PHE A 222 3.31 -12.22 -18.40
N GLU A 223 3.18 -11.30 -19.36
CA GLU A 223 3.85 -10.01 -19.31
C GLU A 223 3.26 -9.13 -18.21
N LEU A 224 1.94 -9.20 -18.02
CA LEU A 224 1.27 -8.50 -16.94
C LEU A 224 1.72 -9.00 -15.55
N ILE A 225 1.82 -10.33 -15.35
CA ILE A 225 2.37 -10.91 -14.12
C ILE A 225 3.80 -10.41 -13.88
N LEU A 226 4.64 -10.34 -14.92
CA LEU A 226 6.01 -9.86 -14.81
C LEU A 226 6.07 -8.37 -14.40
N ILE A 227 5.27 -7.51 -15.03
CA ILE A 227 5.18 -6.08 -14.68
C ILE A 227 4.77 -5.90 -13.22
N LEU A 228 3.73 -6.61 -12.79
CA LEU A 228 3.21 -6.52 -11.43
C LEU A 228 4.22 -7.01 -10.39
N ARG A 229 4.92 -8.12 -10.68
CA ARG A 229 6.00 -8.61 -9.82
C ARG A 229 7.18 -7.63 -9.76
N LEU A 230 7.57 -7.02 -10.89
CA LEU A 230 8.62 -5.99 -10.92
C LEU A 230 8.21 -4.72 -10.16
N LEU A 231 6.95 -4.27 -10.29
CA LEU A 231 6.40 -3.18 -9.50
C LEU A 231 6.46 -3.48 -8.00
N GLY A 232 6.02 -4.69 -7.62
CA GLY A 232 6.10 -5.18 -6.24
C GLY A 232 7.50 -5.07 -5.65
N ASN A 233 8.51 -5.53 -6.40
CA ASN A 233 9.91 -5.46 -5.98
C ASN A 233 10.45 -4.01 -5.95
N CYS A 234 10.10 -3.16 -6.92
CA CYS A 234 10.49 -1.75 -6.90
C CYS A 234 9.94 -1.05 -5.65
N TYR A 235 8.64 -1.21 -5.38
CA TYR A 235 7.98 -0.64 -4.21
C TYR A 235 8.60 -1.13 -2.90
N ARG A 236 8.87 -2.43 -2.80
CA ARG A 236 9.57 -3.03 -1.64
C ARG A 236 10.92 -2.36 -1.40
N ASN A 237 11.73 -2.19 -2.44
CA ASN A 237 13.08 -1.62 -2.33
C ASN A 237 13.10 -0.14 -1.96
N ILE A 238 12.01 0.60 -2.22
CA ILE A 238 11.86 2.00 -1.77
C ILE A 238 11.09 2.14 -0.44
N GLY A 239 10.73 1.02 0.21
CA GLY A 239 10.08 0.99 1.52
C GLY A 239 8.55 1.13 1.50
N MET A 240 7.90 0.90 0.37
CA MET A 240 6.44 1.03 0.16
C MET A 240 5.77 -0.35 0.12
N LEU A 241 5.54 -0.97 1.27
CA LEU A 241 5.11 -2.37 1.33
C LEU A 241 3.62 -2.59 1.01
N TRP A 242 2.74 -1.61 1.22
CA TRP A 242 1.32 -1.73 0.87
C TRP A 242 1.10 -1.72 -0.64
N ALA A 243 1.77 -0.81 -1.35
CA ALA A 243 1.80 -0.82 -2.81
C ALA A 243 2.50 -2.07 -3.36
N ALA A 244 3.59 -2.51 -2.71
CA ALA A 244 4.25 -3.76 -3.07
C ALA A 244 3.31 -4.97 -2.95
N ASN A 245 2.64 -5.10 -1.81
CA ASN A 245 1.72 -6.20 -1.56
C ASN A 245 0.50 -6.15 -2.48
N ASN A 246 -0.04 -4.97 -2.79
CA ASN A 246 -1.10 -4.86 -3.77
C ASN A 246 -0.67 -5.36 -5.16
N ALA A 247 0.51 -4.96 -5.64
CA ALA A 247 1.03 -5.41 -6.93
C ALA A 247 1.31 -6.91 -6.94
N LEU A 248 1.90 -7.46 -5.87
CA LEU A 248 2.17 -8.89 -5.75
C LEU A 248 0.90 -9.73 -5.59
N LEU A 249 -0.11 -9.26 -4.84
CA LEU A 249 -1.43 -9.90 -4.76
C LEU A 249 -2.09 -9.94 -6.14
N SER A 250 -2.00 -8.86 -6.90
CA SER A 250 -2.50 -8.80 -8.28
C SER A 250 -1.78 -9.83 -9.17
N ALA A 251 -0.45 -9.93 -9.07
CA ALA A 251 0.34 -10.90 -9.80
C ALA A 251 0.01 -12.35 -9.39
N LEU A 252 -0.23 -12.59 -8.11
CA LEU A 252 -0.57 -13.89 -7.56
C LEU A 252 -1.96 -14.35 -8.01
N ALA A 253 -2.96 -13.49 -7.93
CA ALA A 253 -4.32 -13.78 -8.41
C ALA A 253 -4.30 -14.17 -9.91
N LEU A 254 -3.59 -13.40 -10.74
CA LEU A 254 -3.40 -13.73 -12.16
C LEU A 254 -2.63 -15.05 -12.36
N SER A 255 -1.62 -15.33 -11.53
CA SER A 255 -0.84 -16.58 -11.61
C SER A 255 -1.66 -17.80 -11.18
N LEU A 256 -2.60 -17.62 -10.25
CA LEU A 256 -3.54 -18.65 -9.80
C LEU A 256 -4.71 -18.83 -10.77
N LYS A 257 -4.99 -17.85 -11.64
CA LYS A 257 -6.02 -17.99 -12.68
C LYS A 257 -5.80 -19.25 -13.51
N SER A 258 -4.57 -19.67 -13.81
CA SER A 258 -4.29 -20.91 -14.55
C SER A 258 -4.78 -22.19 -13.84
N TRP A 259 -4.99 -22.15 -12.53
CA TRP A 259 -5.55 -23.28 -11.79
C TRP A 259 -7.01 -23.51 -12.18
N TYR A 260 -7.83 -22.47 -12.10
CA TYR A 260 -9.22 -22.48 -12.56
C TYR A 260 -9.31 -22.52 -14.10
N SER A 261 -8.32 -21.90 -14.72
CA SER A 261 -7.91 -21.69 -16.11
C SER A 261 -7.58 -22.87 -17.01
N LYS A 262 -6.77 -23.76 -16.47
CA LYS A 262 -6.03 -24.80 -17.20
C LYS A 262 -5.84 -26.05 -16.33
N GLY A 263 -6.24 -26.03 -15.05
CA GLY A 263 -6.01 -27.12 -14.11
C GLY A 263 -4.55 -27.23 -13.65
N THR A 264 -3.71 -26.24 -13.94
CA THR A 264 -2.28 -26.24 -13.65
C THR A 264 -1.90 -25.08 -12.74
N ILE A 265 -1.07 -25.33 -11.73
CA ILE A 265 -0.52 -24.28 -10.86
C ILE A 265 0.87 -23.90 -11.37
N SER A 266 1.10 -22.60 -11.59
CA SER A 266 2.41 -22.10 -12.01
C SER A 266 3.39 -22.05 -10.82
N GLU A 267 4.64 -22.44 -11.06
CA GLU A 267 5.76 -22.22 -10.13
C GLU A 267 5.91 -20.73 -9.73
N LYS A 268 5.47 -19.81 -10.59
CA LYS A 268 5.47 -18.37 -10.27
C LYS A 268 4.60 -18.02 -9.08
N ALA A 269 3.46 -18.71 -8.90
CA ALA A 269 2.57 -18.47 -7.78
C ALA A 269 3.30 -18.70 -6.45
N TYR A 270 4.16 -19.73 -6.39
CA TYR A 270 5.01 -19.99 -5.23
C TYR A 270 5.96 -18.82 -4.96
N HIS A 271 6.75 -18.40 -5.94
CA HIS A 271 7.73 -17.32 -5.76
C HIS A 271 7.07 -15.98 -5.39
N ILE A 272 5.92 -15.65 -6.00
CA ILE A 272 5.17 -14.43 -5.66
C ILE A 272 4.62 -14.52 -4.22
N THR A 273 4.17 -15.70 -3.79
CA THR A 273 3.69 -15.90 -2.41
C THR A 273 4.83 -15.79 -1.40
N ALA A 274 6.02 -16.32 -1.73
CA ALA A 274 7.24 -16.15 -0.94
C ALA A 274 7.65 -14.67 -0.80
N GLU A 275 7.54 -13.89 -1.87
CA GLU A 275 7.77 -12.43 -1.84
C GLU A 275 6.75 -11.71 -0.95
N LEU A 276 5.45 -12.05 -1.07
CA LEU A 276 4.40 -11.53 -0.18
C LEU A 276 4.65 -11.87 1.28
N PHE A 277 5.02 -13.12 1.58
CA PHE A 277 5.32 -13.56 2.94
C PHE A 277 6.51 -12.79 3.52
N SER A 278 7.55 -12.57 2.72
CA SER A 278 8.70 -11.75 3.13
C SER A 278 8.28 -10.31 3.48
N ASN A 279 7.37 -9.71 2.72
CA ASN A 279 6.85 -8.37 3.03
C ASN A 279 5.97 -8.36 4.28
N GLU A 280 5.10 -9.36 4.45
CA GLU A 280 4.27 -9.50 5.66
C GLU A 280 5.10 -9.72 6.92
N ILE A 281 6.28 -10.37 6.82
CA ILE A 281 7.22 -10.45 7.95
C ILE A 281 7.69 -9.07 8.36
N LEU A 282 7.89 -8.13 7.43
CA LEU A 282 8.31 -6.76 7.74
C LEU A 282 7.16 -5.93 8.32
N LEU A 283 5.92 -6.17 7.85
CA LEU A 283 4.70 -5.54 8.35
C LEU A 283 4.27 -6.04 9.73
N GLY A 284 4.43 -7.35 10.00
CA GLY A 284 4.18 -7.95 11.31
C GLY A 284 2.80 -8.47 11.60
N ARG A 285 1.96 -8.70 10.59
CA ARG A 285 0.55 -9.04 10.79
C ARG A 285 0.39 -10.54 10.92
N VAL A 286 0.23 -11.01 12.16
CA VAL A 286 0.26 -12.45 12.49
C VAL A 286 -0.82 -13.24 11.73
N PRO A 287 -2.10 -12.81 11.64
CA PRO A 287 -3.10 -13.58 10.89
C PRO A 287 -2.77 -13.73 9.40
N GLN A 288 -2.25 -12.67 8.77
CA GLN A 288 -1.85 -12.70 7.35
C GLN A 288 -0.63 -13.60 7.13
N LEU A 289 0.33 -13.62 8.07
CA LEU A 289 1.45 -14.57 8.03
C LEU A 289 0.96 -16.02 8.08
N LEU A 290 -0.04 -16.32 8.92
CA LEU A 290 -0.65 -17.65 8.98
C LEU A 290 -1.35 -18.02 7.65
N SER A 291 -2.13 -17.10 7.07
CA SER A 291 -2.77 -17.32 5.76
C SER A 291 -1.76 -17.61 4.66
N LEU A 292 -0.68 -16.82 4.59
CA LEU A 292 0.35 -17.00 3.57
C LEU A 292 1.18 -18.26 3.82
N ASN A 293 1.41 -18.66 5.08
CA ASN A 293 2.08 -19.93 5.41
C ASN A 293 1.27 -21.13 4.91
N GLU A 294 -0.05 -21.16 5.15
CA GLU A 294 -0.93 -22.19 4.59
C GLU A 294 -0.80 -22.24 3.06
N LEU A 295 -0.85 -21.08 2.40
CA LEU A 295 -0.76 -21.00 0.94
C LEU A 295 0.61 -21.46 0.40
N ILE A 296 1.71 -21.06 1.04
CA ILE A 296 3.07 -21.50 0.68
C ILE A 296 3.17 -23.02 0.73
N LYS A 297 2.64 -23.66 1.77
CA LYS A 297 2.69 -25.13 1.92
C LYS A 297 1.88 -25.83 0.84
N VAL A 298 0.66 -25.35 0.56
CA VAL A 298 -0.19 -25.88 -0.51
C VAL A 298 0.54 -25.77 -1.86
N LEU A 299 1.07 -24.58 -2.19
CA LEU A 299 1.77 -24.35 -3.45
C LEU A 299 3.07 -25.17 -3.56
N TYR A 300 3.84 -25.29 -2.46
CA TYR A 300 5.07 -26.07 -2.43
C TYR A 300 4.82 -27.53 -2.82
N ILE A 301 3.80 -28.14 -2.22
CA ILE A 301 3.41 -29.53 -2.49
C ILE A 301 2.91 -29.69 -3.92
N HIS A 302 2.00 -28.82 -4.36
CA HIS A 302 1.36 -28.96 -5.67
C HIS A 302 2.28 -28.64 -6.86
N THR A 303 3.23 -27.72 -6.69
CA THR A 303 4.17 -27.38 -7.76
C THR A 303 5.35 -28.35 -7.83
N GLY A 304 5.64 -29.10 -6.75
CA GLY A 304 6.82 -29.98 -6.69
C GLY A 304 8.14 -29.25 -6.85
N ILE A 305 8.17 -27.95 -6.53
CA ILE A 305 9.29 -27.03 -6.84
C ILE A 305 10.52 -27.22 -5.93
N GLY A 306 10.48 -28.14 -4.95
CA GLY A 306 11.48 -28.27 -3.90
C GLY A 306 12.94 -28.40 -4.35
N HIS A 307 13.20 -28.99 -5.52
CA HIS A 307 14.55 -29.09 -6.09
C HIS A 307 15.02 -27.85 -6.87
N LYS A 308 14.12 -26.92 -7.17
CA LYS A 308 14.38 -25.73 -8.01
C LYS A 308 14.50 -24.43 -7.21
N ILE A 309 14.15 -24.45 -5.91
CA ILE A 309 14.19 -23.26 -5.05
C ILE A 309 15.43 -23.22 -4.18
N ARG A 310 15.85 -22.00 -3.83
CA ARG A 310 16.96 -21.76 -2.90
C ARG A 310 16.55 -22.14 -1.48
N GLN A 311 17.52 -22.43 -0.62
CA GLN A 311 17.24 -22.77 0.79
C GLN A 311 16.48 -21.66 1.53
N GLU A 312 16.78 -20.40 1.21
CA GLU A 312 16.13 -19.20 1.75
C GLU A 312 14.67 -19.00 1.29
N GLU A 313 14.24 -19.75 0.28
CA GLU A 313 12.87 -19.72 -0.21
C GLU A 313 12.05 -20.91 0.28
N LYS A 314 12.62 -21.80 1.12
CA LYS A 314 11.91 -22.97 1.61
C LYS A 314 10.96 -22.64 2.77
N PRO A 315 9.86 -23.40 2.95
CA PRO A 315 8.92 -23.20 4.07
C PRO A 315 9.58 -23.17 5.45
N GLU A 316 10.61 -23.99 5.68
CA GLU A 316 11.33 -24.04 6.96
C GLU A 316 12.10 -22.74 7.23
N PHE A 317 12.61 -22.07 6.19
CA PHE A 317 13.30 -20.78 6.35
C PHE A 317 12.31 -19.67 6.70
N PHE A 318 11.13 -19.66 6.05
CA PHE A 318 10.03 -18.75 6.39
C PHE A 318 9.58 -18.89 7.84
N GLU A 319 9.49 -20.14 8.32
CA GLU A 319 9.17 -20.49 9.69
C GLU A 319 10.18 -19.91 10.70
N MET A 320 11.48 -20.01 10.41
CA MET A 320 12.54 -19.39 11.22
C MET A 320 12.44 -17.85 11.22
N MET A 321 12.12 -17.22 10.09
CA MET A 321 11.95 -15.76 10.03
C MET A 321 10.78 -15.27 10.91
N VAL A 322 9.70 -16.04 11.00
CA VAL A 322 8.59 -15.74 11.93
C VAL A 322 9.03 -15.90 13.38
N ALA A 323 9.86 -16.89 13.70
CA ALA A 323 10.44 -17.03 15.05
C ALA A 323 11.29 -15.79 15.42
N VAL A 324 12.13 -15.28 14.50
CA VAL A 324 12.87 -14.01 14.71
C VAL A 324 11.90 -12.86 14.99
N ARG A 325 10.79 -12.78 14.24
CA ARG A 325 9.76 -11.75 14.43
C ARG A 325 9.13 -11.79 15.82
N PHE A 326 8.80 -12.98 16.33
CA PHE A 326 8.26 -13.12 17.68
C PHE A 326 9.30 -12.77 18.75
N LEU A 327 10.54 -13.24 18.62
CA LEU A 327 11.62 -12.95 19.59
C LEU A 327 11.94 -11.45 19.74
N ASN A 328 11.62 -10.66 18.71
CA ASN A 328 11.77 -9.20 18.70
C ASN A 328 10.44 -8.45 18.90
N SER A 329 9.37 -9.12 19.33
CA SER A 329 8.07 -8.48 19.62
C SER A 329 7.95 -8.03 21.06
N ASP A 330 7.16 -6.97 21.28
CA ASP A 330 6.77 -6.54 22.62
C ASP A 330 5.74 -7.49 23.23
N TYR A 331 5.64 -7.47 24.56
CA TYR A 331 4.66 -8.29 25.26
C TYR A 331 3.23 -7.94 24.83
N ASN A 332 2.49 -8.96 24.42
CA ASN A 332 1.07 -8.87 24.11
C ASN A 332 0.35 -10.09 24.69
N GLN A 333 -0.84 -9.90 25.27
CA GLN A 333 -1.61 -10.99 25.87
C GLN A 333 -1.95 -12.10 24.86
N ASN A 334 -2.10 -11.78 23.57
CA ASN A 334 -2.41 -12.77 22.54
C ASN A 334 -1.30 -13.82 22.35
N LEU A 335 -0.06 -13.53 22.76
CA LEU A 335 1.05 -14.49 22.70
C LEU A 335 0.71 -15.79 23.45
N SER A 336 -0.07 -15.72 24.53
CA SER A 336 -0.44 -16.91 25.32
C SER A 336 -1.27 -17.93 24.55
N LYS A 337 -1.89 -17.53 23.43
CA LYS A 337 -2.77 -18.38 22.60
C LYS A 337 -2.06 -18.95 21.38
N LEU A 338 -0.84 -18.50 21.10
CA LEU A 338 -0.14 -18.85 19.85
C LEU A 338 0.56 -20.21 19.81
N PRO A 339 1.14 -20.77 20.90
CA PRO A 339 1.96 -21.98 20.79
C PRO A 339 1.27 -23.16 20.09
N ASP A 340 0.09 -23.59 20.58
CA ASP A 340 -0.65 -24.70 19.98
C ASP A 340 -1.15 -24.36 18.56
N LEU A 341 -1.53 -23.11 18.31
CA LEU A 341 -1.91 -22.64 16.98
C LEU A 341 -0.74 -22.81 16.00
N LEU A 342 0.45 -22.34 16.36
CA LEU A 342 1.67 -22.42 15.55
C LEU A 342 2.07 -23.89 15.29
N ILE A 343 2.02 -24.75 16.31
CA ILE A 343 2.27 -26.19 16.15
C ILE A 343 1.28 -26.82 15.16
N SER A 344 -0.01 -26.44 15.22
CA SER A 344 -1.03 -26.97 14.29
C SER A 344 -0.80 -26.57 12.82
N HIS A 345 0.01 -25.54 12.58
CA HIS A 345 0.46 -25.10 11.27
C HIS A 345 1.92 -25.48 10.99
N GLU A 346 2.48 -26.42 11.77
CA GLU A 346 3.86 -26.91 11.68
C GLU A 346 4.90 -25.77 11.71
N MET A 347 4.69 -24.81 12.61
CA MET A 347 5.61 -23.69 12.89
C MET A 347 6.28 -23.88 14.25
N TRP A 348 7.09 -24.93 14.37
CA TRP A 348 7.66 -25.38 15.65
C TRP A 348 8.64 -24.39 16.27
N SER A 349 9.62 -23.87 15.50
CA SER A 349 10.58 -22.87 15.97
C SER A 349 9.88 -21.58 16.42
N SER A 350 8.81 -21.20 15.73
CA SER A 350 7.98 -20.04 16.10
C SER A 350 7.22 -20.29 17.41
N SER A 351 6.69 -21.51 17.61
CA SER A 351 6.07 -21.91 18.87
C SER A 351 7.08 -21.88 20.02
N ASP A 352 8.27 -22.45 19.82
CA ASP A 352 9.35 -22.46 20.81
C ASP A 352 9.78 -21.03 21.17
N ALA A 353 9.89 -20.15 20.19
CA ALA A 353 10.20 -18.73 20.41
C ALA A 353 9.15 -18.08 21.34
N VAL A 354 7.86 -18.30 21.07
CA VAL A 354 6.78 -17.75 21.92
C VAL A 354 6.79 -18.37 23.32
N LEU A 355 6.95 -19.69 23.44
CA LEU A 355 7.04 -20.38 24.73
C LEU A 355 8.24 -19.88 25.56
N TYR A 356 9.38 -19.64 24.92
CA TYR A 356 10.56 -19.07 25.56
C TYR A 356 10.28 -17.66 26.09
N LEU A 357 9.66 -16.78 25.28
CA LEU A 357 9.29 -15.42 25.71
C LEU A 357 8.33 -15.41 26.90
N LEU A 358 7.43 -16.40 26.97
CA LEU A 358 6.44 -16.55 28.04
C LEU A 358 7.00 -17.21 29.31
N GLY A 359 8.22 -17.76 29.28
CA GLY A 359 8.89 -18.41 30.42
C GLY A 359 8.63 -19.92 30.55
N TYR A 360 8.43 -20.62 29.43
CA TYR A 360 8.14 -22.07 29.38
C TYR A 360 9.32 -22.92 28.84
N GLU A 361 10.57 -22.57 29.17
CA GLU A 361 11.75 -23.31 28.67
C GLU A 361 11.72 -24.81 28.95
N ASN A 362 11.19 -25.20 30.11
CA ASN A 362 11.10 -26.62 30.48
C ASN A 362 10.33 -27.44 29.43
N LEU A 363 9.25 -26.88 28.86
CA LEU A 363 8.46 -27.56 27.83
C LEU A 363 9.22 -27.68 26.50
N ILE A 364 10.13 -26.75 26.21
CA ILE A 364 10.97 -26.81 25.01
C ILE A 364 12.06 -27.87 25.20
N LEU A 365 12.72 -27.88 26.36
CA LEU A 365 13.80 -28.83 26.69
C LEU A 365 13.33 -30.28 26.83
N GLU A 366 12.03 -30.52 27.05
CA GLU A 366 11.42 -31.85 27.06
C GLU A 366 11.25 -32.47 25.65
N GLN A 367 11.35 -31.67 24.59
CA GLN A 367 11.23 -32.14 23.20
C GLN A 367 12.49 -32.92 22.76
N GLU A 368 12.34 -33.90 21.85
CA GLU A 368 13.44 -34.77 21.42
C GLU A 368 14.58 -33.99 20.75
N GLU A 369 14.25 -32.93 20.02
CA GLU A 369 15.17 -32.04 19.30
C GLU A 369 16.17 -31.33 20.23
N TYR A 370 15.80 -31.15 21.51
CA TYR A 370 16.62 -30.49 22.53
C TYR A 370 17.20 -31.46 23.56
N ASN A 371 17.14 -32.78 23.32
CA ASN A 371 17.65 -33.77 24.25
C ASN A 371 19.14 -33.52 24.58
N GLY A 372 19.45 -33.46 25.88
CA GLY A 372 20.80 -33.18 26.39
C GLY A 372 21.23 -31.70 26.37
N ARG A 373 20.36 -30.77 25.93
CA ARG A 373 20.62 -29.32 26.00
C ARG A 373 20.31 -28.77 27.39
N SER A 374 21.10 -27.83 27.87
CA SER A 374 20.82 -27.10 29.10
C SER A 374 19.94 -25.86 28.84
N PRO A 375 19.28 -25.28 29.87
CA PRO A 375 18.59 -24.00 29.76
C PRO A 375 19.50 -22.86 29.25
N ARG A 376 20.81 -22.94 29.50
CA ARG A 376 21.78 -21.96 29.00
C ARG A 376 22.00 -22.11 27.50
N ASP A 377 22.07 -23.34 26.98
CA ASP A 377 22.23 -23.58 25.54
C ASP A 377 21.01 -23.06 24.76
N LEU A 378 19.81 -23.27 25.31
CA LEU A 378 18.57 -22.72 24.73
C LEU A 378 18.58 -21.18 24.74
N ASP A 379 18.99 -20.56 25.84
CA ASP A 379 19.10 -19.11 25.95
C ASP A 379 20.08 -18.52 24.92
N GLU A 380 21.25 -19.14 24.74
CA GLU A 380 22.23 -18.74 23.73
C GLU A 380 21.69 -18.93 22.30
N TYR A 381 20.95 -20.01 22.04
CA TYR A 381 20.29 -20.24 20.76
C TYR A 381 19.23 -19.17 20.44
N MET A 382 18.32 -18.90 21.38
CA MET A 382 17.26 -17.91 21.21
C MET A 382 17.83 -16.50 21.01
N LYS A 383 18.91 -16.13 21.72
CA LYS A 383 19.62 -14.87 21.50
C LYS A 383 20.24 -14.78 20.11
N LYS A 384 20.88 -15.85 19.62
CA LYS A 384 21.44 -15.87 18.25
C LYS A 384 20.35 -15.77 17.18
N LEU A 385 19.19 -16.37 17.42
CA LEU A 385 18.04 -16.29 16.51
C LEU A 385 17.43 -14.88 16.53
N ALA A 386 17.25 -14.28 17.70
CA ALA A 386 16.72 -12.92 17.83
C ALA A 386 17.61 -11.86 17.15
N ASN A 387 18.93 -12.06 17.17
CA ASN A 387 19.92 -11.15 16.58
C ASN A 387 20.24 -11.43 15.09
N GLN A 388 19.42 -12.22 14.38
CA GLN A 388 19.55 -12.36 12.93
C GLN A 388 19.32 -11.00 12.23
N PRO A 389 20.02 -10.69 11.11
CA PRO A 389 19.96 -9.37 10.46
C PRO A 389 18.57 -8.84 10.11
N LEU A 390 17.60 -9.76 9.97
CA LEU A 390 16.19 -9.46 9.75
C LEU A 390 15.58 -8.54 10.83
N ASN A 391 16.07 -8.60 12.08
CA ASN A 391 15.53 -7.81 13.18
C ASN A 391 15.61 -6.28 12.95
N THR A 392 16.63 -5.82 12.22
CA THR A 392 16.81 -4.40 11.86
C THR A 392 15.96 -3.95 10.68
N GLN A 393 15.28 -4.87 9.99
CA GLN A 393 14.51 -4.59 8.78
C GLN A 393 13.01 -4.42 9.04
N PHE A 394 12.51 -4.82 10.22
CA PHE A 394 11.10 -4.68 10.56
C PHE A 394 10.66 -3.20 10.51
N LEU A 395 9.55 -2.92 9.83
CA LEU A 395 9.07 -1.55 9.66
C LEU A 395 8.10 -1.12 10.75
N TYR A 396 7.33 -2.06 11.29
CA TYR A 396 6.27 -1.82 12.27
C TYR A 396 6.33 -2.85 13.40
N PRO A 397 5.68 -2.62 14.55
CA PRO A 397 5.53 -3.63 15.60
C PRO A 397 4.71 -4.83 15.13
N THR A 398 4.88 -5.98 15.81
CA THR A 398 4.04 -7.18 15.57
C THR A 398 2.60 -6.90 16.01
N THR A 399 1.64 -7.21 15.13
CA THR A 399 0.21 -7.02 15.39
C THR A 399 -0.56 -8.34 15.25
N TYR A 400 -1.51 -8.53 16.16
CA TYR A 400 -2.35 -9.72 16.25
C TYR A 400 -3.75 -9.49 15.66
N LEU A 401 -4.03 -8.27 15.23
CA LEU A 401 -5.32 -7.85 14.68
C LEU A 401 -6.55 -8.27 15.52
N SER A 402 -6.41 -8.25 16.85
CA SER A 402 -7.43 -8.73 17.79
C SER A 402 -8.24 -7.59 18.44
N GLU A 403 -7.70 -6.37 18.44
CA GLU A 403 -8.24 -5.22 19.16
C GLU A 403 -9.60 -4.74 18.58
N SER A 404 -10.40 -4.07 19.40
CA SER A 404 -11.69 -3.52 18.96
C SER A 404 -11.53 -2.32 18.03
N MET A 405 -10.50 -1.51 18.28
CA MET A 405 -10.03 -0.44 17.41
C MET A 405 -8.68 -0.82 16.85
N MET A 406 -8.58 -0.79 15.54
CA MET A 406 -7.44 -1.26 14.76
C MET A 406 -6.69 -0.07 14.18
N SER A 407 -5.39 -0.24 13.95
CA SER A 407 -4.60 0.72 13.18
C SER A 407 -3.62 0.04 12.23
N LEU A 408 -3.61 0.48 10.97
CA LEU A 408 -2.55 0.16 10.01
C LEU A 408 -1.64 1.39 9.83
N ASN A 409 -0.35 1.16 9.60
CA ASN A 409 0.66 2.19 9.46
C ASN A 409 1.39 2.07 8.12
N ALA A 410 1.66 3.20 7.47
CA ALA A 410 2.56 3.31 6.31
C ALA A 410 3.52 4.49 6.52
N LYS A 411 4.78 4.35 6.10
CA LYS A 411 5.76 5.45 6.22
C LYS A 411 6.09 6.01 4.85
N ILE A 412 5.43 7.11 4.52
CA ILE A 412 5.45 7.70 3.17
C ILE A 412 6.18 9.03 3.26
N LEU A 413 7.30 9.16 2.54
CA LEU A 413 8.14 10.38 2.55
C LEU A 413 8.62 10.75 3.96
N GLY A 414 8.75 9.77 4.86
CA GLY A 414 9.12 9.98 6.26
C GLY A 414 7.97 10.39 7.19
N VAL A 415 6.76 10.58 6.66
CA VAL A 415 5.53 10.84 7.43
C VAL A 415 4.86 9.50 7.78
N ASN A 416 4.40 9.35 9.02
CA ASN A 416 3.64 8.18 9.44
C ASN A 416 2.13 8.35 9.13
N PHE A 417 1.61 7.55 8.21
CA PHE A 417 0.19 7.49 7.89
C PHE A 417 -0.46 6.41 8.74
N TYR A 418 -1.40 6.79 9.59
CA TYR A 418 -2.19 5.89 10.43
C TYR A 418 -3.61 5.82 9.90
N ILE A 419 -4.07 4.64 9.49
CA ILE A 419 -5.50 4.39 9.25
C ILE A 419 -6.08 3.68 10.46
N LYS A 420 -7.06 4.29 11.12
CA LYS A 420 -7.72 3.78 12.32
C LYS A 420 -9.17 3.41 12.02
N PHE A 421 -9.61 2.24 12.46
CA PHE A 421 -10.95 1.74 12.16
C PHE A 421 -11.45 0.75 13.21
N LYS A 422 -12.77 0.55 13.30
CA LYS A 422 -13.36 -0.52 14.12
C LYS A 422 -13.09 -1.87 13.50
N LYS A 423 -12.88 -2.91 14.31
CA LYS A 423 -12.67 -4.29 13.85
C LYS A 423 -13.81 -4.77 12.94
N ASP A 424 -13.53 -4.80 11.64
CA ASP A 424 -14.46 -5.17 10.58
C ASP A 424 -13.66 -5.59 9.34
N LYS A 425 -13.98 -6.74 8.72
CA LYS A 425 -13.21 -7.27 7.57
C LYS A 425 -13.24 -6.33 6.37
N PHE A 426 -14.38 -5.68 6.11
CA PHE A 426 -14.49 -4.72 5.03
C PHE A 426 -13.58 -3.51 5.29
N LEU A 427 -13.61 -2.93 6.50
CA LEU A 427 -12.73 -1.80 6.83
C LEU A 427 -11.24 -2.16 6.80
N LEU A 428 -10.87 -3.41 7.13
CA LEU A 428 -9.50 -3.90 6.96
C LEU A 428 -9.10 -3.84 5.48
N THR A 429 -9.86 -4.47 4.58
CA THR A 429 -9.57 -4.47 3.13
C THR A 429 -9.57 -3.06 2.54
N VAL A 430 -10.46 -2.18 2.99
CA VAL A 430 -10.46 -0.77 2.59
C VAL A 430 -9.17 -0.07 3.05
N SER A 431 -8.74 -0.31 4.28
CA SER A 431 -7.51 0.30 4.82
C SER A 431 -6.27 -0.14 4.05
N GLU A 432 -6.16 -1.44 3.71
CA GLU A 432 -5.07 -1.98 2.89
C GLU A 432 -5.05 -1.32 1.50
N MET A 433 -6.22 -1.20 0.86
CA MET A 433 -6.35 -0.56 -0.45
C MET A 433 -5.98 0.93 -0.41
N ILE A 434 -6.44 1.68 0.60
CA ILE A 434 -6.14 3.12 0.74
C ILE A 434 -4.64 3.35 0.98
N LEU A 435 -3.99 2.54 1.83
CA LEU A 435 -2.53 2.63 2.01
C LEU A 435 -1.77 2.30 0.73
N ALA A 436 -2.18 1.24 0.01
CA ALA A 436 -1.60 0.90 -1.28
C ALA A 436 -1.80 2.02 -2.33
N TYR A 437 -2.95 2.71 -2.29
CA TYR A 437 -3.23 3.87 -3.13
C TYR A 437 -2.26 5.01 -2.84
N PHE A 438 -2.12 5.41 -1.57
CA PHE A 438 -1.22 6.53 -1.20
C PHE A 438 0.24 6.22 -1.49
N GLU A 439 0.70 5.01 -1.18
CA GLU A 439 2.05 4.58 -1.51
C GLU A 439 2.28 4.57 -3.03
N SER A 440 1.33 4.04 -3.80
CA SER A 440 1.42 4.02 -5.27
C SER A 440 1.41 5.43 -5.87
N PHE A 441 0.63 6.35 -5.31
CA PHE A 441 0.59 7.75 -5.76
C PHE A 441 1.91 8.47 -5.45
N LEU A 442 2.41 8.35 -4.22
CA LEU A 442 3.55 9.12 -3.70
C LEU A 442 4.92 8.48 -3.95
N ALA A 443 4.99 7.26 -4.49
CA ALA A 443 6.23 6.51 -4.73
C ALA A 443 7.31 7.26 -5.53
N THR A 444 6.93 8.20 -6.41
CA THR A 444 7.86 8.97 -7.25
C THR A 444 8.07 10.40 -6.73
N SER A 445 7.56 10.70 -5.54
CA SER A 445 7.53 12.05 -4.95
C SER A 445 8.67 12.36 -3.99
N LEU A 446 9.52 11.39 -3.62
CA LEU A 446 10.57 11.51 -2.58
C LEU A 446 11.48 12.72 -2.72
N ARG A 447 11.77 13.10 -3.97
CA ARG A 447 12.69 14.19 -4.29
C ARG A 447 11.99 15.49 -4.70
N GLN A 448 10.67 15.50 -4.74
CA GLN A 448 9.88 16.58 -5.34
C GLN A 448 9.14 17.43 -4.33
N ILE A 449 8.72 16.83 -3.21
CA ILE A 449 7.98 17.48 -2.13
C ILE A 449 8.63 17.20 -0.79
N LEU A 450 8.52 18.15 0.13
CA LEU A 450 9.08 18.05 1.48
C LEU A 450 7.97 18.01 2.52
N PRO A 451 7.87 16.98 3.36
CA PRO A 451 6.89 16.95 4.43
C PRO A 451 7.21 17.95 5.53
N HIS A 452 6.19 18.44 6.23
CA HIS A 452 6.38 19.28 7.43
C HIS A 452 5.63 18.75 8.67
N SER A 453 4.89 17.65 8.52
CA SER A 453 4.17 16.97 9.61
C SER A 453 4.77 15.59 9.87
N GLU A 454 4.82 15.16 11.14
CA GLU A 454 5.38 13.84 11.51
C GLU A 454 4.43 12.68 11.21
N SER A 455 3.12 12.96 11.24
CA SER A 455 2.08 11.96 11.08
C SER A 455 0.80 12.54 10.49
N ILE A 456 0.03 11.66 9.87
CA ILE A 456 -1.33 11.88 9.37
C ILE A 456 -2.18 10.72 9.91
N ASN A 457 -3.31 11.04 10.51
CA ASN A 457 -4.25 10.11 11.11
C ASN A 457 -5.57 10.18 10.34
N ILE A 458 -6.01 9.03 9.84
CA ILE A 458 -7.22 8.87 9.04
C ILE A 458 -8.14 7.90 9.79
N HIS A 459 -9.27 8.40 10.26
CA HIS A 459 -10.29 7.62 10.94
C HIS A 459 -11.34 7.15 9.94
N LEU A 460 -11.44 5.84 9.73
CA LEU A 460 -12.47 5.27 8.87
C LEU A 460 -13.73 4.94 9.66
N GLU A 461 -14.87 5.39 9.14
CA GLU A 461 -16.18 5.12 9.69
C GLU A 461 -17.10 4.57 8.60
N ILE A 462 -17.94 3.60 8.96
CA ILE A 462 -19.00 3.11 8.07
C ILE A 462 -20.17 4.09 8.15
N ASN A 463 -20.68 4.50 6.99
CA ASN A 463 -21.90 5.30 6.89
C ASN A 463 -22.83 4.72 5.81
N ASN A 464 -24.12 5.03 5.90
CA ASN A 464 -25.15 4.65 4.93
C ASN A 464 -25.59 5.88 4.09
N ASN A 465 -24.63 6.75 3.74
CA ASN A 465 -24.87 7.96 2.95
C ASN A 465 -24.97 7.63 1.45
N ASN A 466 -25.46 8.58 0.64
CA ASN A 466 -25.52 8.40 -0.82
C ASN A 466 -24.15 8.54 -1.53
N GLU A 467 -23.09 9.04 -0.86
CA GLU A 467 -21.77 9.20 -1.46
C GLU A 467 -20.86 8.00 -1.16
N VAL A 468 -20.00 7.64 -2.13
CA VAL A 468 -19.04 6.53 -1.97
C VAL A 468 -18.06 6.75 -0.81
N ILE A 469 -17.57 7.99 -0.68
CA ILE A 469 -16.73 8.47 0.42
C ILE A 469 -17.12 9.91 0.74
N GLU A 470 -17.27 10.22 2.04
CA GLU A 470 -17.38 11.57 2.58
C GLU A 470 -16.14 11.89 3.43
N ILE A 471 -15.47 13.00 3.11
CA ILE A 471 -14.24 13.45 3.79
C ILE A 471 -14.62 14.57 4.76
N ILE A 472 -14.27 14.41 6.03
CA ILE A 472 -14.52 15.39 7.08
C ILE A 472 -13.17 15.84 7.63
N GLU A 473 -12.87 17.11 7.40
CA GLU A 473 -11.69 17.77 7.94
C GLU A 473 -11.90 18.15 9.40
N THR A 474 -10.84 18.03 10.19
CA THR A 474 -10.79 18.64 11.52
C THR A 474 -9.99 19.94 11.47
N ASP A 475 -9.97 20.69 12.58
CA ASP A 475 -9.13 21.89 12.71
C ASP A 475 -7.62 21.59 12.61
N SER A 476 -7.23 20.33 12.90
CA SER A 476 -5.84 19.87 12.84
C SER A 476 -5.47 19.49 11.41
N SER A 477 -4.25 19.82 10.96
CA SER A 477 -3.76 19.42 9.63
C SER A 477 -3.48 17.91 9.53
N LYS A 478 -3.43 17.22 10.67
CA LYS A 478 -2.99 15.84 10.82
C LYS A 478 -4.13 14.85 11.03
N GLU A 479 -5.37 15.28 11.23
CA GLU A 479 -6.48 14.40 11.63
C GLU A 479 -7.65 14.54 10.62
N PHE A 480 -8.05 13.40 10.03
CA PHE A 480 -9.10 13.31 9.01
C PHE A 480 -10.08 12.21 9.37
N THR A 481 -11.37 12.44 9.16
CA THR A 481 -12.39 11.38 9.24
C THR A 481 -12.92 11.10 7.84
N VAL A 482 -12.92 9.83 7.44
CA VAL A 482 -13.37 9.37 6.13
C VAL A 482 -14.51 8.39 6.34
N LYS A 483 -15.72 8.81 5.97
CA LYS A 483 -16.93 7.99 6.05
C LYS A 483 -17.14 7.25 4.74
N ILE A 484 -17.40 5.95 4.81
CA ILE A 484 -17.43 5.04 3.66
C ILE A 484 -18.79 4.34 3.57
N ASP A 485 -19.37 4.31 2.37
CA ASP A 485 -20.52 3.46 2.04
C ASP A 485 -20.05 2.06 1.64
N LYS A 486 -20.46 1.04 2.43
CA LYS A 486 -20.11 -0.36 2.20
C LYS A 486 -20.58 -0.92 0.86
N THR A 487 -21.73 -0.48 0.38
CA THR A 487 -22.36 -0.99 -0.86
C THR A 487 -21.72 -0.40 -2.10
N LYS A 488 -21.20 0.83 -2.00
CA LYS A 488 -20.65 1.58 -3.14
C LYS A 488 -19.13 1.45 -3.28
N PHE A 489 -18.40 1.31 -2.18
CA PHE A 489 -16.93 1.44 -2.20
C PHE A 489 -16.23 0.45 -3.13
N PHE A 490 -16.74 -0.78 -3.26
CA PHE A 490 -16.21 -1.77 -4.20
C PHE A 490 -17.16 -2.03 -5.38
N ASP A 491 -18.17 -1.19 -5.57
CA ASP A 491 -19.02 -1.25 -6.77
C ASP A 491 -18.22 -0.73 -7.97
N TYR A 492 -18.16 -1.54 -9.02
CA TYR A 492 -17.49 -1.18 -10.26
C TYR A 492 -18.08 0.09 -10.89
N ASN A 493 -19.39 0.32 -10.76
CA ASN A 493 -20.06 1.49 -11.33
C ASN A 493 -19.68 2.80 -10.60
N GLU A 494 -19.22 2.70 -9.35
CA GLU A 494 -18.80 3.85 -8.53
C GLU A 494 -17.28 4.08 -8.61
N ARG A 495 -16.53 3.31 -9.41
CA ARG A 495 -15.06 3.35 -9.45
C ARG A 495 -14.50 4.72 -9.85
N ASP A 496 -15.10 5.38 -10.83
CA ASP A 496 -14.67 6.72 -11.24
C ASP A 496 -14.93 7.77 -10.15
N ASN A 497 -16.08 7.66 -9.49
CA ASN A 497 -16.45 8.52 -8.36
C ASN A 497 -15.51 8.29 -7.17
N LEU A 498 -15.22 7.04 -6.85
CA LEU A 498 -14.25 6.64 -5.84
C LEU A 498 -12.86 7.19 -6.13
N ASN A 499 -12.37 7.06 -7.37
CA ASN A 499 -11.07 7.58 -7.75
C ASN A 499 -11.02 9.11 -7.58
N LYS A 500 -12.07 9.81 -7.98
CA LYS A 500 -12.19 11.27 -7.79
C LYS A 500 -12.12 11.64 -6.31
N LYS A 501 -12.86 10.95 -5.42
CA LYS A 501 -12.86 11.20 -3.98
C LYS A 501 -11.53 10.86 -3.31
N LEU A 502 -10.86 9.78 -3.70
CA LEU A 502 -9.53 9.45 -3.20
C LEU A 502 -8.46 10.44 -3.68
N LEU A 503 -8.60 10.94 -4.90
CA LEU A 503 -7.74 12.01 -5.41
C LEU A 503 -7.96 13.32 -4.63
N GLU A 504 -9.21 13.68 -4.34
CA GLU A 504 -9.55 14.82 -3.48
C GLU A 504 -8.90 14.68 -2.10
N LEU A 505 -9.05 13.50 -1.46
CA LEU A 505 -8.39 13.20 -0.19
C LEU A 505 -6.87 13.36 -0.31
N THR A 506 -6.26 12.80 -1.36
CA THR A 506 -4.81 12.87 -1.58
C THR A 506 -4.32 14.31 -1.73
N VAL A 507 -5.03 15.13 -2.52
CA VAL A 507 -4.70 16.54 -2.69
C VAL A 507 -4.82 17.31 -1.37
N LEU A 508 -5.86 17.04 -0.56
CA LEU A 508 -6.01 17.63 0.76
C LEU A 508 -4.87 17.23 1.71
N LEU A 509 -4.52 15.94 1.75
CA LEU A 509 -3.41 15.43 2.58
C LEU A 509 -2.08 16.07 2.18
N ILE A 510 -1.77 16.13 0.88
CA ILE A 510 -0.53 16.71 0.38
C ILE A 510 -0.51 18.21 0.65
N GLY A 511 -1.59 18.93 0.31
CA GLY A 511 -1.68 20.39 0.47
C GLY A 511 -1.55 20.86 1.93
N LYS A 512 -2.02 20.06 2.89
CA LYS A 512 -1.94 20.38 4.32
C LYS A 512 -0.65 19.95 5.02
N ASN A 513 0.10 19.00 4.47
CA ASN A 513 1.21 18.36 5.19
C ASN A 513 2.57 18.43 4.47
N PHE A 514 2.61 18.95 3.23
CA PHE A 514 3.79 18.96 2.38
C PHE A 514 4.01 20.33 1.73
N MET A 515 5.29 20.68 1.56
CA MET A 515 5.75 21.86 0.86
C MET A 515 6.23 21.52 -0.55
N PHE A 516 5.95 22.42 -1.48
CA PHE A 516 6.36 22.33 -2.87
C PHE A 516 7.33 23.45 -3.20
N LYS A 517 8.32 23.17 -4.05
CA LYS A 517 9.06 24.26 -4.71
C LYS A 517 8.17 24.98 -5.73
N ASN A 518 7.46 24.21 -6.57
CA ASN A 518 6.42 24.69 -7.48
C ASN A 518 5.35 23.60 -7.61
N HIS A 519 4.14 23.88 -7.13
CA HIS A 519 3.03 22.90 -7.14
C HIS A 519 2.58 22.56 -8.57
N LYS A 520 2.63 23.52 -9.51
CA LYS A 520 2.19 23.27 -10.90
C LYS A 520 3.13 22.31 -11.62
N ASP A 521 4.44 22.54 -11.49
CA ASP A 521 5.46 21.69 -12.12
C ASP A 521 5.39 20.26 -11.57
N TYR A 522 5.18 20.13 -10.25
CA TYR A 522 5.01 18.83 -9.60
C TYR A 522 3.78 18.09 -10.14
N LEU A 523 2.60 18.75 -10.14
CA LEU A 523 1.37 18.13 -10.62
C LEU A 523 1.45 17.75 -12.10
N ASN A 524 1.94 18.65 -12.96
CA ASN A 524 2.13 18.37 -14.38
C ASN A 524 3.07 17.17 -14.59
N LYS A 525 4.15 17.09 -13.81
CA LYS A 525 5.06 15.95 -13.90
C LYS A 525 4.39 14.63 -13.52
N ILE A 526 3.66 14.58 -12.41
CA ILE A 526 3.03 13.33 -11.94
C ILE A 526 1.90 12.88 -12.86
N PHE A 527 1.07 13.80 -13.34
CA PHE A 527 -0.09 13.45 -14.16
C PHE A 527 0.26 13.26 -15.64
N GLU A 528 0.97 14.22 -16.26
CA GLU A 528 1.24 14.19 -17.70
C GLU A 528 2.47 13.34 -18.04
N ASN A 529 3.56 13.47 -17.27
CA ASN A 529 4.81 12.79 -17.61
C ASN A 529 4.92 11.39 -17.02
N GLU A 530 4.36 11.15 -15.84
CA GLU A 530 4.48 9.89 -15.11
C GLU A 530 3.22 9.01 -15.18
N GLU A 531 2.11 9.53 -15.72
CA GLU A 531 0.86 8.78 -15.93
C GLU A 531 0.37 8.09 -14.64
N VAL A 532 0.43 8.78 -13.49
CA VAL A 532 0.14 8.22 -12.15
C VAL A 532 -1.19 7.46 -12.07
N LEU A 533 -2.21 7.94 -12.79
CA LEU A 533 -3.54 7.34 -12.79
C LEU A 533 -3.52 5.93 -13.39
N GLU A 534 -2.66 5.69 -14.40
CA GLU A 534 -2.53 4.38 -15.00
C GLU A 534 -2.00 3.35 -14.00
N ARG A 535 -1.01 3.76 -13.19
CA ARG A 535 -0.40 2.94 -12.15
C ARG A 535 -1.37 2.62 -11.01
N ILE A 536 -2.18 3.59 -10.61
CA ILE A 536 -3.12 3.45 -9.49
C ILE A 536 -4.36 2.63 -9.87
N ALA A 537 -4.71 2.57 -11.17
CA ALA A 537 -5.88 1.85 -11.65
C ALA A 537 -5.96 0.40 -11.15
N ILE A 538 -4.83 -0.29 -11.01
CA ILE A 538 -4.79 -1.67 -10.51
C ILE A 538 -5.18 -1.80 -9.03
N VAL A 539 -4.92 -0.77 -8.22
CA VAL A 539 -5.14 -0.77 -6.77
C VAL A 539 -6.62 -0.96 -6.45
N PHE A 540 -7.52 -0.40 -7.27
CA PHE A 540 -8.96 -0.55 -7.10
C PHE A 540 -9.49 -1.99 -7.23
N ASN A 541 -8.70 -2.91 -7.80
CA ASN A 541 -9.04 -4.32 -7.87
C ASN A 541 -8.62 -5.11 -6.61
N HIS A 542 -8.08 -4.43 -5.58
CA HIS A 542 -7.52 -5.07 -4.39
C HIS A 542 -8.44 -6.11 -3.76
N LYS A 543 -9.71 -5.75 -3.53
CA LYS A 543 -10.69 -6.67 -2.95
C LYS A 543 -10.88 -7.92 -3.83
N GLY A 544 -11.03 -7.75 -5.14
CA GLY A 544 -11.19 -8.86 -6.07
C GLY A 544 -10.01 -9.84 -6.00
N PHE A 545 -8.78 -9.31 -5.99
CA PHE A 545 -7.59 -10.16 -5.88
C PHE A 545 -7.47 -10.87 -4.53
N VAL A 546 -7.82 -10.20 -3.43
CA VAL A 546 -7.86 -10.83 -2.10
C VAL A 546 -8.90 -11.96 -2.06
N ASP A 547 -10.10 -11.71 -2.59
CA ASP A 547 -11.17 -12.70 -2.66
C ASP A 547 -10.78 -13.88 -3.56
N ASP A 548 -10.09 -13.64 -4.69
CA ASP A 548 -9.60 -14.69 -5.60
C ASP A 548 -8.58 -15.64 -4.93
N ILE A 549 -7.76 -15.12 -4.00
CA ILE A 549 -6.70 -15.88 -3.33
C ILE A 549 -7.23 -16.56 -2.06
N PHE A 550 -7.92 -15.81 -1.21
CA PHE A 550 -8.28 -16.23 0.16
C PHE A 550 -9.77 -16.52 0.36
N THR A 551 -10.59 -16.39 -0.70
CA THR A 551 -12.05 -16.49 -0.66
C THR A 551 -12.73 -15.40 0.19
N ALA A 552 -14.06 -15.28 0.08
CA ALA A 552 -14.84 -14.29 0.83
C ALA A 552 -14.86 -14.54 2.36
N GLU A 553 -14.59 -15.77 2.80
CA GLU A 553 -14.53 -16.16 4.23
C GLU A 553 -13.08 -16.24 4.74
N SER A 554 -12.22 -15.32 4.32
CA SER A 554 -10.81 -15.28 4.70
C SER A 554 -10.60 -15.11 6.22
N LYS A 555 -9.61 -15.83 6.77
CA LYS A 555 -9.21 -15.76 8.18
C LYS A 555 -8.21 -14.60 8.40
N VAL A 556 -8.73 -13.40 8.65
CA VAL A 556 -7.94 -12.15 8.69
C VAL A 556 -7.74 -11.59 10.09
N PHE A 557 -8.46 -12.12 11.09
CA PHE A 557 -8.27 -11.80 12.50
C PHE A 557 -7.74 -13.02 13.26
N LEU A 558 -7.00 -12.82 14.35
CA LEU A 558 -6.43 -13.93 15.10
C LEU A 558 -7.49 -14.89 15.64
N GLU A 559 -8.68 -14.39 15.99
CA GLU A 559 -9.76 -15.23 16.49
C GLU A 559 -10.35 -16.17 15.44
N ASP A 560 -10.20 -15.85 14.15
CA ASP A 560 -10.60 -16.73 13.04
C ASP A 560 -9.76 -18.03 13.02
N TRP A 561 -8.64 -18.07 13.74
CA TRP A 561 -7.70 -19.19 13.81
C TRP A 561 -7.83 -20.04 15.07
N ASN A 562 -8.58 -19.58 16.08
CA ASN A 562 -8.69 -20.29 17.35
C ASN A 562 -9.50 -21.58 17.21
N LYS A 563 -9.04 -22.66 17.87
CA LYS A 563 -9.77 -23.91 18.05
C LYS A 563 -10.05 -24.14 19.53
N ILE A 564 -11.14 -24.87 19.84
CA ILE A 564 -11.60 -25.12 21.21
C ILE A 564 -10.54 -25.86 22.05
N ASP A 565 -9.75 -26.72 21.41
CA ASP A 565 -8.81 -27.62 22.10
C ASP A 565 -7.41 -27.01 22.31
N PHE A 566 -7.17 -25.77 21.86
CA PHE A 566 -5.86 -25.13 22.04
C PHE A 566 -5.66 -24.69 23.49
N LYS A 567 -4.53 -25.10 24.06
CA LYS A 567 -4.11 -24.74 25.41
C LYS A 567 -3.62 -23.30 25.45
N GLU A 568 -4.00 -22.58 26.51
CA GLU A 568 -3.43 -21.27 26.81
C GLU A 568 -2.18 -21.39 27.70
N PHE A 569 -1.17 -20.60 27.37
CA PHE A 569 0.12 -20.52 28.07
C PHE A 569 0.27 -19.13 28.70
N PRO A 570 -0.33 -18.86 29.87
CA PRO A 570 -0.26 -17.54 30.51
C PRO A 570 1.18 -17.14 30.83
N LEU A 571 1.48 -15.85 30.80
CA LEU A 571 2.81 -15.33 31.10
C LEU A 571 3.32 -15.83 32.48
N LYS A 572 4.45 -16.54 32.49
CA LYS A 572 5.20 -16.84 33.73
C LYS A 572 6.24 -15.76 34.01
N VAL A 573 7.10 -15.53 33.02
CA VAL A 573 8.16 -14.52 33.06
C VAL A 573 8.33 -13.99 31.65
N TRP A 574 8.34 -12.66 31.50
CA TRP A 574 8.64 -12.04 30.22
C TRP A 574 10.14 -12.02 29.97
N ARG A 575 10.62 -12.82 29.01
CA ARG A 575 12.04 -12.87 28.63
C ARG A 575 12.35 -11.89 27.50
N LYS A 576 12.44 -10.60 27.82
CA LYS A 576 12.91 -9.61 26.84
C LYS A 576 14.35 -9.92 26.43
N ILE A 577 14.59 -10.08 25.13
CA ILE A 577 15.93 -10.26 24.59
C ILE A 577 16.53 -8.87 24.33
N ASN A 578 17.71 -8.61 24.90
CA ASN A 578 18.50 -7.43 24.54
C ASN A 578 19.12 -7.68 23.17
N ILE A 579 18.69 -6.91 22.19
CA ILE A 579 19.25 -6.93 20.83
C ILE A 579 20.63 -6.28 20.89
N GLU A 580 21.63 -6.93 20.30
CA GLU A 580 22.94 -6.32 20.13
C GLU A 580 22.80 -5.18 19.11
N GLU A 581 23.05 -3.95 19.55
CA GLU A 581 23.13 -2.81 18.63
C GLU A 581 24.27 -3.09 17.64
N ALA A 582 23.97 -3.06 16.34
CA ALA A 582 25.01 -3.13 15.33
C ALA A 582 26.02 -2.01 15.59
N PRO A 583 27.34 -2.29 15.55
CA PRO A 583 28.34 -1.26 15.79
C PRO A 583 28.10 -0.11 14.83
N ILE A 584 27.87 1.08 15.38
CA ILE A 584 27.74 2.31 14.61
C ILE A 584 29.09 2.51 13.92
N LEU A 585 29.17 2.10 12.66
CA LEU A 585 30.26 2.53 11.81
C LEU A 585 30.06 4.04 11.64
N GLU A 586 30.80 4.83 12.40
CA GLU A 586 31.01 6.27 12.20
C GLU A 586 31.73 6.52 10.86
N LYS A 587 31.13 6.07 9.76
CA LYS A 587 31.44 6.61 8.46
C LYS A 587 30.37 7.64 8.20
N HIS A 588 30.78 8.91 8.26
CA HIS A 588 30.12 9.98 7.53
C HIS A 588 30.18 9.66 6.03
N HIS A 589 29.42 8.66 5.58
CA HIS A 589 29.10 8.50 4.19
C HIS A 589 28.06 9.59 3.90
N GLU A 590 28.41 10.53 3.02
CA GLU A 590 27.38 11.30 2.32
C GLU A 590 26.42 10.28 1.71
N VAL A 591 25.22 10.14 2.29
CA VAL A 591 24.19 9.27 1.73
C VAL A 591 23.94 9.79 0.31
N SER A 592 24.30 8.97 -0.68
CA SER A 592 24.08 9.31 -2.07
C SER A 592 22.59 9.58 -2.25
N ARG A 593 22.22 10.60 -3.04
CA ARG A 593 20.81 10.86 -3.40
C ARG A 593 20.10 9.62 -3.99
N MET A 594 20.85 8.63 -4.48
CA MET A 594 20.34 7.37 -5.01
C MET A 594 19.92 6.36 -3.93
N GLU A 595 20.40 6.46 -2.69
CA GLU A 595 20.13 5.50 -1.60
C GLU A 595 18.97 5.92 -0.68
N MET A 596 18.32 7.06 -0.98
CA MET A 596 17.19 7.56 -0.19
C MET A 596 15.92 6.71 -0.44
N THR A 597 15.29 6.24 0.63
CA THR A 597 14.00 5.53 0.60
C THR A 597 13.00 6.20 1.53
N HIS A 598 11.70 6.01 1.28
CA HIS A 598 10.62 6.70 2.01
C HIS A 598 10.57 6.36 3.50
N ASN A 599 10.97 5.14 3.87
CA ASN A 599 11.00 4.67 5.26
C ASN A 599 12.27 5.10 6.03
N LYS A 600 13.37 5.43 5.32
CA LYS A 600 14.64 5.93 5.89
C LYS A 600 14.69 7.45 6.05
N THR A 601 13.71 8.17 5.51
CA THR A 601 13.47 9.58 5.84
C THR A 601 12.69 9.72 7.15
N LYS A 602 12.96 10.76 7.93
CA LYS A 602 12.22 11.10 9.15
C LYS A 602 11.84 12.58 9.13
N VAL A 603 10.64 12.87 9.61
CA VAL A 603 10.21 14.26 9.86
C VAL A 603 10.18 14.46 11.35
N ILE A 604 10.75 15.57 11.81
CA ILE A 604 10.70 15.99 13.21
C ILE A 604 10.05 17.36 13.22
N SER A 605 8.88 17.48 13.85
CA SER A 605 8.07 18.69 13.83
C SER A 605 7.27 18.85 15.11
N VAL A 606 7.41 20.04 15.72
CA VAL A 606 6.58 20.54 16.82
C VAL A 606 5.56 21.58 16.29
N ILE A 607 5.45 21.74 14.97
CA ILE A 607 4.64 22.79 14.33
C ILE A 607 3.53 22.15 13.48
N ASP A 608 2.27 22.47 13.80
CA ASP A 608 1.13 22.28 12.89
C ASP A 608 0.89 23.60 12.14
N ASN A 609 1.28 23.67 10.87
CA ASN A 609 1.20 24.92 10.11
C ASN A 609 -0.23 25.48 10.04
N SER A 610 -1.25 24.64 9.84
CA SER A 610 -2.65 25.10 9.77
C SER A 610 -3.11 25.72 11.09
N LEU A 611 -2.76 25.09 12.21
CA LEU A 611 -3.13 25.59 13.53
C LEU A 611 -2.35 26.86 13.91
N TRP A 612 -1.07 26.91 13.57
CA TRP A 612 -0.21 28.06 13.81
C TRP A 612 -0.56 29.27 12.91
N ASP A 613 -0.97 29.04 11.66
CA ASP A 613 -1.46 30.05 10.73
C ASP A 613 -2.81 30.62 11.20
N SER A 614 -3.73 29.75 11.63
CA SER A 614 -5.02 30.19 12.21
C SER A 614 -4.87 30.92 13.54
N ALA A 615 -3.95 30.49 14.41
CA ALA A 615 -3.65 31.14 15.68
C ALA A 615 -3.06 32.55 15.54
N ARG A 616 -2.40 32.84 14.40
CA ARG A 616 -1.73 34.12 14.11
C ARG A 616 -0.82 34.56 15.26
N TRP A 617 0.26 33.81 15.45
CA TRP A 617 1.31 34.15 16.42
C TRP A 617 1.90 35.53 16.13
N ASP A 618 1.80 36.45 17.10
CA ASP A 618 2.15 37.87 16.94
C ASP A 618 3.03 38.43 18.07
N GLY A 619 3.50 37.60 19.00
CA GLY A 619 4.45 38.07 20.00
C GLY A 619 5.00 37.01 20.96
N PHE A 620 6.12 37.35 21.58
CA PHE A 620 6.75 36.59 22.66
C PHE A 620 7.10 37.52 23.82
N GLY A 621 6.65 37.18 25.02
CA GLY A 621 6.86 38.03 26.20
C GLY A 621 6.86 37.25 27.50
N TYR A 622 6.52 37.94 28.58
CA TYR A 622 6.35 37.33 29.89
C TYR A 622 5.15 37.90 30.63
N ALA A 623 4.55 37.08 31.47
CA ALA A 623 3.55 37.47 32.45
C ALA A 623 4.20 37.55 33.83
N ALA A 624 3.82 38.56 34.61
CA ALA A 624 4.26 38.72 35.99
C ALA A 624 3.11 39.21 36.87
N GLN A 625 3.13 38.79 38.14
CA GLN A 625 2.22 39.28 39.17
C GLN A 625 3.05 40.02 40.22
N GLY A 626 3.11 41.34 40.12
CA GLY A 626 4.03 42.16 40.91
C GLY A 626 5.49 41.84 40.56
N GLN A 627 6.28 41.40 41.54
CA GLN A 627 7.67 40.97 41.33
C GLN A 627 7.80 39.48 40.93
N TYR A 628 6.69 38.72 40.96
CA TYR A 628 6.72 37.29 40.71
C TYR A 628 6.57 37.00 39.21
N PHE A 629 7.57 36.31 38.64
CA PHE A 629 7.51 35.81 37.27
C PHE A 629 6.52 34.64 37.18
N VAL A 630 5.52 34.75 36.31
CA VAL A 630 4.52 33.70 36.10
C VAL A 630 4.97 32.74 35.00
N GLY A 631 5.43 33.28 33.87
CA GLY A 631 5.87 32.48 32.72
C GLY A 631 6.20 33.36 31.52
N ALA A 632 6.99 32.83 30.59
CA ALA A 632 7.04 33.36 29.24
C ALA A 632 5.71 33.09 28.51
N THR A 633 5.38 33.93 27.55
CA THR A 633 4.11 33.88 26.84
C THR A 633 4.29 33.89 25.33
N LEU A 634 3.53 33.05 24.64
CA LEU A 634 3.28 33.18 23.21
C LEU A 634 1.96 33.91 23.03
N HIS A 635 2.02 35.08 22.40
CA HIS A 635 0.85 35.91 22.16
C HIS A 635 0.20 35.51 20.83
N PHE A 636 -1.12 35.32 20.83
CA PHE A 636 -1.89 34.92 19.65
C PHE A 636 -3.07 35.87 19.44
N GLN A 637 -3.34 36.23 18.17
CA GLN A 637 -4.53 36.99 17.83
C GLN A 637 -5.80 36.13 17.98
N ASP A 638 -5.75 34.86 17.55
CA ASP A 638 -6.79 33.89 17.87
C ASP A 638 -6.36 33.04 19.06
N PHE A 639 -6.85 33.41 20.24
CA PHE A 639 -6.48 32.76 21.49
C PHE A 639 -6.96 31.31 21.57
N ASN A 640 -8.10 30.97 20.96
CA ASN A 640 -8.63 29.61 21.01
C ASN A 640 -7.79 28.66 20.15
N ALA A 641 -7.39 29.09 18.96
CA ALA A 641 -6.42 28.36 18.14
C ALA A 641 -5.06 28.28 18.85
N GLY A 642 -4.60 29.36 19.50
CA GLY A 642 -3.38 29.35 20.32
C GLY A 642 -3.41 28.33 21.46
N LYS A 643 -4.51 28.20 22.19
CA LYS A 643 -4.68 27.17 23.24
C LYS A 643 -4.61 25.76 22.68
N LYS A 644 -5.21 25.53 21.50
CA LYS A 644 -5.16 24.22 20.84
C LYS A 644 -3.72 23.77 20.54
N ILE A 645 -2.79 24.68 20.21
CA ILE A 645 -1.36 24.34 20.01
C ILE A 645 -0.79 23.69 21.28
N PHE A 646 -1.04 24.28 22.44
CA PHE A 646 -0.55 23.74 23.72
C PHE A 646 -1.26 22.43 24.09
N GLN A 647 -2.55 22.29 23.76
CA GLN A 647 -3.29 21.05 23.96
C GLN A 647 -2.74 19.93 23.07
N GLU A 648 -2.42 20.20 21.81
CA GLU A 648 -1.81 19.22 20.90
C GLU A 648 -0.42 18.81 21.39
N TRP A 649 0.41 19.75 21.83
CA TRP A 649 1.70 19.43 22.43
C TRP A 649 1.57 18.53 23.66
N LYS A 650 0.63 18.81 24.57
CA LYS A 650 0.35 17.96 25.73
C LYS A 650 -0.20 16.59 25.33
N LYS A 651 -1.06 16.52 24.30
CA LYS A 651 -1.58 15.27 23.75
C LYS A 651 -0.45 14.42 23.15
N GLN A 652 0.49 15.05 22.46
CA GLN A 652 1.57 14.38 21.74
C GLN A 652 2.73 13.94 22.63
N TYR A 653 3.17 14.81 23.55
CA TYR A 653 4.38 14.60 24.36
C TYR A 653 4.08 14.33 25.85
N GLY A 654 2.79 14.34 26.24
CA GLY A 654 2.34 14.19 27.62
C GLY A 654 2.43 15.48 28.43
N GLU A 655 1.97 15.45 29.69
CA GLU A 655 2.02 16.63 30.57
C GLU A 655 3.45 17.02 31.01
N GLY A 656 4.38 16.07 30.93
CA GLY A 656 5.78 16.22 31.32
C GLY A 656 6.71 16.63 30.18
N ILE A 657 6.23 17.43 29.22
CA ILE A 657 7.06 17.96 28.12
C ILE A 657 8.35 18.51 28.71
N ASN A 658 9.47 17.96 28.28
CA ASN A 658 10.76 18.25 28.89
C ASN A 658 11.73 18.72 27.83
N ASN A 659 11.95 17.88 26.82
CA ASN A 659 13.06 18.05 25.91
C ASN A 659 12.61 18.18 24.45
N GLU A 660 11.36 17.88 24.10
CA GLU A 660 10.90 17.74 22.73
C GLU A 660 10.85 19.09 21.98
N ILE A 661 10.54 20.17 22.71
CA ILE A 661 10.40 21.53 22.19
C ILE A 661 11.57 22.39 22.66
N GLY A 662 12.24 23.03 21.72
CA GLY A 662 13.28 24.02 21.94
C GLY A 662 12.82 25.44 21.57
N ILE A 663 13.31 26.42 22.32
CA ILE A 663 13.20 27.84 21.99
C ILE A 663 14.60 28.38 21.75
N ALA A 664 14.83 29.07 20.65
CA ALA A 664 16.05 29.82 20.40
C ALA A 664 15.76 31.32 20.27
N ILE A 665 16.58 32.14 20.92
CA ILE A 665 16.53 33.60 20.87
C ILE A 665 17.79 34.08 20.16
N ILE A 666 17.60 34.73 19.00
CA ILE A 666 18.66 35.19 18.12
C ILE A 666 18.74 36.71 18.20
N LYS A 667 19.82 37.23 18.79
CA LYS A 667 20.05 38.67 18.99
C LYS A 667 20.91 39.26 17.87
N GLY A 668 20.89 40.58 17.72
CA GLY A 668 21.81 41.28 16.82
C GLY A 668 21.57 41.01 15.34
N ILE A 669 20.32 40.73 14.96
CA ILE A 669 19.89 40.48 13.58
C ILE A 669 19.83 41.77 12.73
N ASN A 670 19.78 42.94 13.36
CA ASN A 670 19.70 44.23 12.69
C ASN A 670 20.57 45.29 13.38
N LYS A 671 21.52 45.87 12.65
CA LYS A 671 22.46 46.87 13.16
C LYS A 671 21.83 48.23 13.49
N ASN A 672 20.76 48.59 12.79
CA ASN A 672 20.04 49.85 13.01
C ASN A 672 19.09 49.74 14.21
N ASN A 673 18.64 48.53 14.52
CA ASN A 673 17.74 48.21 15.62
C ASN A 673 18.35 47.13 16.53
N PRO A 674 19.31 47.48 17.42
CA PRO A 674 20.10 46.50 18.17
C PRO A 674 19.32 45.69 19.20
N TYR A 675 18.12 46.13 19.60
CA TYR A 675 17.24 45.41 20.51
C TYR A 675 16.27 44.45 19.81
N TRP A 676 16.26 44.43 18.48
CA TRP A 676 15.47 43.44 17.74
C TRP A 676 16.09 42.06 17.89
N TYR A 677 15.24 41.07 18.11
CA TYR A 677 15.64 39.67 18.22
C TYR A 677 14.58 38.79 17.56
N ARG A 678 14.98 37.60 17.12
CA ARG A 678 14.04 36.57 16.65
C ARG A 678 13.89 35.49 17.69
N VAL A 679 12.65 35.05 17.87
CA VAL A 679 12.32 33.88 18.68
C VAL A 679 11.99 32.77 17.72
N LEU A 680 12.67 31.64 17.84
CA LEU A 680 12.50 30.44 17.04
C LEU A 680 11.96 29.34 17.94
N ILE A 681 10.88 28.70 17.52
CA ILE A 681 10.31 27.50 18.13
C ILE A 681 10.63 26.35 17.19
N THR A 682 11.29 25.33 17.73
CA THR A 682 11.85 24.23 16.94
C THR A 682 11.86 22.95 17.76
N PRO A 683 11.84 21.76 17.13
CA PRO A 683 12.12 20.53 17.85
C PRO A 683 13.55 20.56 18.39
N PHE A 684 13.76 19.95 19.55
CA PHE A 684 15.10 19.67 20.04
C PHE A 684 15.67 18.43 19.36
N LEU A 685 16.94 18.50 18.95
CA LEU A 685 17.65 17.41 18.30
C LEU A 685 18.85 17.03 19.18
N ASP A 686 18.77 15.88 19.84
CA ASP A 686 19.92 15.26 20.52
C ASP A 686 20.85 14.54 19.52
N GLY A 687 21.99 14.05 20.01
CA GLY A 687 22.98 13.34 19.20
C GLY A 687 22.46 12.03 18.59
N GLU A 688 21.55 11.32 19.27
CA GLU A 688 20.93 10.08 18.79
C GLU A 688 19.99 10.34 17.59
N ASN A 689 19.29 11.48 17.56
CA ASN A 689 18.47 11.88 16.43
C ASN A 689 19.27 12.29 15.17
N ARG A 690 20.62 12.35 15.23
CA ARG A 690 21.47 12.75 14.10
C ARG A 690 22.10 11.58 13.34
N THR A 691 22.02 10.35 13.84
CA THR A 691 22.91 9.27 13.38
C THR A 691 22.36 8.40 12.26
N ASN A 692 21.04 8.39 11.97
CA ASN A 692 20.47 7.51 10.94
C ASN A 692 19.39 8.18 10.08
N GLY A 693 19.73 8.49 8.82
CA GLY A 693 18.77 8.91 7.78
C GLY A 693 18.76 10.40 7.47
N ILE A 694 17.78 10.83 6.66
CA ILE A 694 17.59 12.23 6.28
C ILE A 694 16.41 12.79 7.05
N PHE A 695 16.63 13.92 7.71
CA PHE A 695 15.65 14.57 8.57
C PHE A 695 15.13 15.85 7.93
N THR A 696 13.81 16.01 7.93
CA THR A 696 13.19 17.32 7.70
C THR A 696 12.73 17.87 9.04
N VAL A 697 13.08 19.12 9.32
CA VAL A 697 12.74 19.79 10.58
C VAL A 697 11.84 20.97 10.29
N SER A 698 10.68 20.98 10.94
CA SER A 698 9.73 22.10 10.85
C SER A 698 9.87 22.99 12.07
N SER A 699 10.15 24.27 11.83
CA SER A 699 10.33 25.28 12.87
C SER A 699 9.57 26.55 12.49
N ARG A 700 9.22 27.36 13.48
CA ARG A 700 8.55 28.66 13.27
C ARG A 700 9.25 29.75 14.04
N PHE A 701 9.44 30.92 13.44
CA PHE A 701 10.05 32.06 14.12
C PHE A 701 9.23 33.33 14.01
N HIS A 702 9.45 34.24 14.95
CA HIS A 702 8.82 35.55 15.01
C HIS A 702 9.85 36.64 15.32
N LEU A 703 9.75 37.78 14.64
CA LEU A 703 10.59 38.95 14.87
C LEU A 703 10.01 39.79 16.00
N MET A 704 10.80 40.06 17.02
CA MET A 704 10.44 40.95 18.12
C MET A 704 11.05 42.33 17.89
N GLU A 705 10.21 43.31 17.59
CA GLU A 705 10.62 44.70 17.36
C GLU A 705 10.72 45.50 18.67
N SER A 706 11.51 45.01 19.62
CA SER A 706 11.60 45.61 20.95
C SER A 706 12.32 46.97 20.94
N GLN A 707 11.86 47.91 21.74
CA GLN A 707 12.51 49.21 21.96
C GLN A 707 13.59 49.18 23.06
N ASN A 708 13.58 48.14 23.91
CA ASN A 708 14.53 47.98 25.02
C ASN A 708 14.75 46.48 25.33
N PRO A 709 15.80 46.11 26.07
CA PRO A 709 16.12 44.70 26.32
C PRO A 709 15.34 44.09 27.50
N ASN A 710 14.49 44.85 28.21
CA ASN A 710 13.95 44.44 29.51
C ASN A 710 13.14 43.13 29.43
N ASN A 711 12.27 42.98 28.43
CA ASN A 711 11.47 41.77 28.23
C ASN A 711 12.37 40.52 28.13
N LEU A 712 13.34 40.58 27.22
CA LEU A 712 14.29 39.50 27.00
C LEU A 712 15.12 39.18 28.25
N LEU A 713 15.62 40.20 28.94
CA LEU A 713 16.43 40.03 30.16
C LEU A 713 15.65 39.34 31.28
N GLN A 714 14.36 39.64 31.45
CA GLN A 714 13.53 38.97 32.45
C GLN A 714 13.33 37.49 32.14
N ILE A 715 13.11 37.15 30.87
CA ILE A 715 12.95 35.74 30.43
C ILE A 715 14.25 34.95 30.65
N ILE A 716 15.39 35.51 30.25
CA ILE A 716 16.70 34.87 30.43
C ILE A 716 16.98 34.66 31.93
N LYS A 717 16.80 35.71 32.74
CA LYS A 717 17.01 35.63 34.19
C LYS A 717 16.09 34.61 34.85
N ALA A 718 14.84 34.50 34.40
CA ALA A 718 13.91 33.49 34.91
C ALA A 718 14.40 32.07 34.57
N PHE A 719 14.86 31.83 33.34
CA PHE A 719 15.41 30.53 32.95
C PHE A 719 16.67 30.15 33.75
N GLU A 720 17.61 31.09 33.92
CA GLU A 720 18.82 30.90 34.74
C GLU A 720 18.49 30.55 36.20
N ASN A 721 17.43 31.14 36.77
CA ASN A 721 17.01 30.89 38.14
C ASN A 721 16.27 29.56 38.32
N PHE A 722 15.41 29.17 37.38
CA PHE A 722 14.53 28.01 37.51
C PHE A 722 15.08 26.72 36.87
N GLY A 723 16.04 26.82 35.95
CA GLY A 723 16.53 25.70 35.14
C GLY A 723 15.54 25.20 34.07
N PHE A 724 14.41 25.89 33.91
CA PHE A 724 13.43 25.70 32.84
C PHE A 724 12.64 27.00 32.65
N LEU A 725 11.99 27.15 31.49
CA LEU A 725 11.13 28.28 31.18
C LEU A 725 9.66 27.83 31.18
N PRO A 726 8.82 28.28 32.13
CA PRO A 726 7.37 28.11 32.02
C PRO A 726 6.86 28.87 30.79
N LEU A 727 6.13 28.20 29.90
CA LEU A 727 5.56 28.78 28.69
C LEU A 727 4.04 28.64 28.70
N LEU A 728 3.36 29.73 28.32
CA LEU A 728 1.89 29.85 28.34
C LEU A 728 1.37 30.50 27.05
N PRO A 729 0.19 30.13 26.54
CA PRO A 729 -0.51 30.93 25.53
C PRO A 729 -1.13 32.16 26.19
N ALA A 730 -1.07 33.30 25.49
CA ALA A 730 -1.66 34.55 25.91
C ALA A 730 -2.31 35.30 24.74
N THR A 731 -3.17 36.27 25.05
CA THR A 731 -3.75 37.20 24.07
C THR A 731 -4.02 38.55 24.71
N THR A 732 -4.39 39.54 23.89
CA THR A 732 -4.89 40.83 24.33
C THR A 732 -6.28 41.02 23.72
N ALA A 733 -7.30 40.62 24.45
CA ALA A 733 -8.70 40.77 24.05
C ALA A 733 -9.25 42.08 24.65
N THR A 734 -9.88 42.93 23.83
CA THR A 734 -10.53 44.19 24.27
C THR A 734 -9.66 45.10 25.15
N GLY A 735 -8.33 45.04 24.99
CA GLY A 735 -7.36 45.82 25.77
C GLY A 735 -6.95 45.20 27.11
N ALA A 736 -7.51 44.05 27.48
CA ALA A 736 -7.12 43.27 28.65
C ALA A 736 -6.18 42.11 28.25
N PHE A 737 -5.12 41.92 29.04
CA PHE A 737 -4.21 40.79 28.89
C PHE A 737 -4.83 39.53 29.50
N GLU A 738 -4.94 38.47 28.69
CA GLU A 738 -5.48 37.18 29.10
C GLU A 738 -4.43 36.08 28.88
N LEU A 739 -4.37 35.12 29.81
CA LEU A 739 -3.50 33.94 29.74
C LEU A 739 -4.25 32.69 30.17
N ASP A 740 -3.86 31.52 29.66
CA ASP A 740 -4.43 30.24 30.09
C ASP A 740 -3.41 29.42 30.89
N SER A 741 -3.51 29.50 32.21
CA SER A 741 -2.62 28.81 33.14
C SER A 741 -2.73 27.29 33.06
N ASN A 742 -3.86 26.73 32.62
CA ASN A 742 -4.03 25.28 32.47
C ASN A 742 -3.19 24.73 31.31
N SER A 743 -2.79 25.58 30.37
CA SER A 743 -1.96 25.22 29.22
C SER A 743 -0.45 25.28 29.50
N LEU A 744 -0.02 25.53 30.74
CA LEU A 744 1.40 25.64 31.09
C LEU A 744 2.21 24.41 30.66
N ILE A 745 3.37 24.67 30.03
CA ILE A 745 4.40 23.66 29.74
C ILE A 745 5.76 24.16 30.22
N LYS A 746 6.73 23.24 30.40
CA LYS A 746 8.08 23.57 30.86
C LYS A 746 9.08 23.36 29.73
N ILE A 747 9.75 24.42 29.29
CA ILE A 747 10.79 24.34 28.26
C ILE A 747 12.15 24.23 28.95
N LYS A 748 12.86 23.12 28.79
CA LYS A 748 14.24 22.96 29.31
C LYS A 748 15.31 23.38 28.31
N ASN A 749 14.96 23.45 27.02
CA ASN A 749 15.88 23.74 25.94
C ASN A 749 15.71 25.18 25.46
N LEU A 750 16.39 26.13 26.11
CA LEU A 750 16.49 27.53 25.68
C LEU A 750 17.91 27.83 25.18
N SER A 751 18.03 28.20 23.91
CA SER A 751 19.27 28.66 23.28
C SER A 751 19.23 30.19 23.13
N VAL A 752 20.30 30.89 23.50
CA VAL A 752 20.41 32.34 23.31
C VAL A 752 21.72 32.62 22.58
N LYS A 753 21.63 32.94 21.29
CA LYS A 753 22.80 33.16 20.40
C LYS A 753 22.80 34.56 19.81
N ASN A 754 23.97 35.07 19.47
CA ASN A 754 24.06 36.22 18.59
C ASN A 754 24.00 35.76 17.13
N ALA A 755 23.35 36.53 16.26
CA ALA A 755 23.20 36.18 14.85
C ALA A 755 24.54 35.96 14.15
N TRP A 756 25.59 36.70 14.53
CA TRP A 756 26.92 36.57 13.93
C TRP A 756 27.62 35.22 14.24
N GLU A 757 27.19 34.51 15.28
CA GLU A 757 27.75 33.22 15.71
C GLU A 757 27.15 32.02 14.96
N ILE A 758 26.05 32.21 14.22
CA ILE A 758 25.28 31.13 13.61
C ILE A 758 25.94 30.60 12.34
N ASP A 759 26.23 29.31 12.30
CA ASP A 759 26.82 28.61 11.16
C ASP A 759 25.77 27.87 10.29
N ILE A 760 26.18 27.40 9.11
CA ILE A 760 25.38 26.59 8.18
C ILE A 760 24.93 25.24 8.74
N ASN A 761 25.52 24.78 9.84
CA ASN A 761 25.15 23.55 10.53
C ASN A 761 24.23 23.79 11.74
N ASP A 762 24.03 25.04 12.14
CA ASP A 762 23.13 25.39 13.24
C ASP A 762 21.66 25.36 12.78
N ILE A 763 20.77 24.90 13.65
CA ILE A 763 19.32 24.93 13.38
C ILE A 763 18.79 26.36 13.35
N GLU A 764 19.41 27.26 14.12
CA GLU A 764 19.04 28.68 14.19
C GLU A 764 19.22 29.42 12.85
N GLN A 765 19.97 28.85 11.90
CA GLN A 765 20.12 29.40 10.55
C GLN A 765 18.77 29.58 9.83
N VAL A 766 17.74 28.79 10.21
CA VAL A 766 16.40 28.88 9.62
C VAL A 766 15.80 30.27 9.82
N ALA A 767 16.10 30.93 10.95
CA ALA A 767 15.59 32.24 11.32
C ALA A 767 16.49 33.42 10.90
N ILE A 768 17.60 33.18 10.19
CA ILE A 768 18.40 34.24 9.54
C ILE A 768 17.80 34.55 8.17
N LEU A 769 17.50 35.80 7.86
CA LEU A 769 16.95 36.21 6.57
C LEU A 769 18.05 36.72 5.63
N GLU A 770 17.77 36.73 4.33
CA GLU A 770 18.74 37.17 3.31
C GLU A 770 19.05 38.68 3.35
N ASP A 771 18.12 39.45 3.91
CA ASP A 771 18.14 40.89 4.09
C ASP A 771 18.60 41.32 5.50
N ASP A 772 19.02 40.37 6.34
CA ASP A 772 19.52 40.68 7.68
C ASP A 772 20.78 41.54 7.66
N GLU A 773 20.73 42.65 8.39
CA GLU A 773 21.89 43.51 8.65
C GLU A 773 22.53 43.15 10.00
N VAL A 774 23.14 41.96 10.07
CA VAL A 774 23.68 41.40 11.32
C VAL A 774 24.72 42.30 12.00
N VAL A 775 24.63 42.44 13.31
CA VAL A 775 25.62 43.12 14.17
C VAL A 775 26.87 42.25 14.32
N ILE A 776 27.99 42.69 13.75
CA ILE A 776 29.29 42.01 13.83
C ILE A 776 30.18 42.76 14.82
N PRO A 777 30.67 42.13 15.90
CA PRO A 777 31.59 42.78 16.83
C PRO A 777 32.92 43.18 16.20
N VAL A 778 33.48 44.31 16.64
CA VAL A 778 34.78 44.81 16.15
C VAL A 778 35.89 43.81 16.49
N GLY A 779 36.67 43.40 15.47
CA GLY A 779 37.81 42.50 15.63
C GLY A 779 37.53 41.02 15.33
N VAL A 780 36.28 40.64 15.03
CA VAL A 780 35.92 39.28 14.60
C VAL A 780 36.33 39.09 13.13
N LYS A 781 37.19 38.10 12.86
CA LYS A 781 37.68 37.77 11.50
C LYS A 781 36.84 36.73 10.78
N GLU A 782 36.30 35.77 11.52
CA GLU A 782 35.43 34.71 10.99
C GLU A 782 33.99 34.98 11.39
N VAL A 783 33.12 35.17 10.41
CA VAL A 783 31.71 35.49 10.61
C VAL A 783 30.88 34.41 9.91
N PRO A 784 30.57 33.29 10.58
CA PRO A 784 29.88 32.14 9.98
C PRO A 784 28.57 32.50 9.28
N VAL A 785 27.80 33.43 9.85
CA VAL A 785 26.48 33.82 9.32
C VAL A 785 26.53 34.39 7.91
N LEU A 786 27.66 34.93 7.45
CA LEU A 786 27.78 35.43 6.08
C LEU A 786 27.60 34.31 5.05
N LYS A 787 28.08 33.10 5.36
CA LYS A 787 27.87 31.91 4.50
C LYS A 787 26.39 31.51 4.47
N VAL A 788 25.68 31.65 5.59
CA VAL A 788 24.24 31.38 5.69
C VAL A 788 23.46 32.34 4.79
N ILE A 789 23.74 33.64 4.89
CA ILE A 789 23.09 34.69 4.08
C ILE A 789 23.39 34.50 2.59
N GLU A 790 24.65 34.23 2.22
CA GLU A 790 25.03 33.95 0.83
C GLU A 790 24.29 32.73 0.26
N ARG A 791 24.18 31.64 1.02
CA ARG A 791 23.42 30.45 0.61
C ARG A 791 21.93 30.75 0.39
N LYS A 792 21.32 31.62 1.19
CA LYS A 792 19.91 32.00 1.03
C LYS A 792 19.69 32.84 -0.23
N LYS A 793 20.61 33.74 -0.57
CA LYS A 793 20.56 34.55 -1.80
C LYS A 793 20.71 33.74 -3.10
N ASN A 794 21.36 32.57 -3.02
CA ASN A 794 21.62 31.69 -4.17
C ASN A 794 20.55 30.59 -4.37
N LYS A 795 19.53 30.50 -3.51
CA LYS A 795 18.43 29.53 -3.59
C LYS A 795 17.24 30.10 -4.35
#